data_AF-D8RKM5-F1
#
_entry.id   AF-D8RKM5-F1
#
_cell.length_a   1.000
_cell.length_b   1.000
_cell.length_c   1.000
_cell.angle_alpha   90.00
_cell.angle_beta   90.00
_cell.angle_gamma   90.00
#
_symmetry.space_group_name_H-M   'P 1'
#
loop_
_entity.id
_entity.type
_entity.pdbx_description
1 polymer ?
#
loop_
_entity_poly.entity_id
_entity_poly.type
_entity_poly.pdbx_seq_one_letter_code
_entity_poly.pdbx_strand_id
1 'polypeptide(L)'
;MLAQREAKLFGKKDVGTEQLLLGLIAEERNGEGFLGSGVTIDRAREAFKNLLQESNQTFVTSDKQASEIPFSTGSKRVFEAALEQSKKMGHNYITPEHIALALFTVDDGGATKILDKLGLKTQKLQAESIVRLQGELAKDGRTPPPAMSLPAKSGATAASSSKRPGRKEKGALNDFCVDLTLRASDGKIDPVIGRDSEVQRVVQILARRTKNNPILLGEPGVGKTAIAEGLAIRIASGNVPEFLTGKRVMSLDMGLLLAGAKERGELESRVTSLIEETRKAGNVILLIDEVHTLVGSGSVGGRGGNNGAGLDIANLLKPALARGELQCIGATTLDEHRKHIEKDKALARRFQPVIVNEPSQEDAVKILLGIRDRYEEYHKCRITQEAVDAAVYLSSRYIADRYLPDKAIDLIDEAGSRARIDAFKRRKEERVSILSKTPSEYWQAIRAVQAAQEAAFVPQSALGDSEYLIESAANTLPKAVDIDQESVSLPVNELMEGSVIVGPSEIAAVTSMWSGIPIEQLTSDEQLKLINLEKLLQTRVVGQDDAVNAISRAVRRARVGLKDPSRPIAAMLFCGPTGVGKTELTKALAQHFFGAEDAMIRLDMSEYMERHTVSKLIGSPPGYVGYGEGGTLTEAVRKRPFTVILLDEIEKAHPDIFNMLLQIFEDGRLTDSQGRVVSFRNSLLIMTSNVGSSAIARGGSGKIGFSFAEGGDEDYTNLKGLVMDELKNFFRPELLNRIDEVVVFRSLEKAQVRAIVDMMLAETKERLAKRGINLEVSEAAVKLVCDEGYDKAYGARPLRRAVTRIIEDAVSESLLASHYSEGDTALLDLDASGNPVVVQHSKPDRCDHGLCVQVRAPVSVASS
;
A
#
# COMPACT_ATOMS: atom_id res chain seq x y z
N MET A 1 -36.80 1.07 29.24
CA MET A 1 -37.57 0.16 30.11
C MET A 1 -38.18 0.87 31.32
N LEU A 2 -37.42 1.26 32.36
CA LEU A 2 -37.99 1.89 33.57
C LEU A 2 -38.72 3.21 33.27
N ALA A 3 -38.12 4.09 32.47
CA ALA A 3 -38.75 5.34 32.03
C ALA A 3 -40.06 5.12 31.24
N GLN A 4 -40.13 4.07 30.41
CA GLN A 4 -41.36 3.70 29.69
C GLN A 4 -42.45 3.18 30.63
N ARG A 5 -42.07 2.46 31.69
CA ARG A 5 -43.01 2.00 32.73
C ARG A 5 -43.60 3.20 33.49
N GLU A 6 -42.78 4.20 33.83
CA GLU A 6 -43.27 5.44 34.46
C GLU A 6 -44.16 6.24 33.50
N ALA A 7 -43.80 6.37 32.22
CA ALA A 7 -44.67 7.02 31.22
C ALA A 7 -46.05 6.34 31.11
N LYS A 8 -46.09 5.00 31.18
CA LYS A 8 -47.32 4.21 31.18
C LYS A 8 -48.16 4.43 32.44
N LEU A 9 -47.52 4.48 33.63
CA LEU A 9 -48.20 4.75 34.90
C LEU A 9 -48.89 6.12 34.92
N PHE A 10 -48.31 7.12 34.26
CA PHE A 10 -48.88 8.46 34.17
C PHE A 10 -49.72 8.70 32.90
N GLY A 11 -49.94 7.68 32.07
CA GLY A 11 -50.78 7.76 30.87
C GLY A 11 -50.23 8.67 29.75
N LYS A 12 -48.91 8.90 29.70
CA LYS A 12 -48.28 9.71 28.65
C LYS A 12 -48.12 8.94 27.33
N LYS A 13 -48.26 9.65 26.21
CA LYS A 13 -48.13 9.10 24.84
C LYS A 13 -46.68 8.86 24.42
N ASP A 14 -45.73 9.55 25.06
CA ASP A 14 -44.30 9.51 24.79
C ASP A 14 -43.48 9.62 26.08
N VAL A 15 -42.24 9.14 26.04
CA VAL A 15 -41.27 9.24 27.15
C VAL A 15 -40.49 10.54 27.02
N GLY A 16 -40.73 11.49 27.92
CA GLY A 16 -39.99 12.75 28.03
C GLY A 16 -38.82 12.69 29.02
N THR A 17 -38.12 13.83 29.17
CA THR A 17 -36.96 13.98 30.06
C THR A 17 -37.33 13.76 31.54
N GLU A 18 -38.55 14.09 31.92
CA GLU A 18 -39.12 13.85 33.25
C GLU A 18 -39.23 12.36 33.58
N GLN A 19 -39.69 11.54 32.63
CA GLN A 19 -39.85 10.10 32.81
C GLN A 19 -38.48 9.41 32.75
N LEU A 20 -37.53 9.96 31.99
CA LEU A 20 -36.13 9.56 32.06
C LEU A 20 -35.55 9.79 33.45
N LEU A 21 -35.80 10.96 34.08
CA LEU A 21 -35.37 11.24 35.45
C LEU A 21 -35.97 10.24 36.45
N LEU A 22 -37.29 10.01 36.38
CA LEU A 22 -37.96 9.04 37.24
C LEU A 22 -37.42 7.62 37.03
N GLY A 23 -37.10 7.26 35.78
CA GLY A 23 -36.47 5.99 35.44
C GLY A 23 -35.08 5.82 36.06
N LEU A 24 -34.26 6.87 36.07
CA LEU A 24 -32.94 6.86 36.71
C LEU A 24 -33.05 6.77 38.23
N ILE A 25 -33.98 7.50 38.85
CA ILE A 25 -34.26 7.41 40.30
C ILE A 25 -34.74 5.99 40.67
N ALA A 26 -35.51 5.35 39.78
CA ALA A 26 -36.00 3.99 39.98
C ALA A 26 -34.91 2.91 39.84
N GLU A 27 -33.87 3.18 39.06
CA GLU A 27 -32.76 2.26 38.85
C GLU A 27 -31.83 2.18 40.07
N GLU A 28 -31.74 3.27 40.84
CA GLU A 28 -30.81 3.36 41.97
C GLU A 28 -31.27 2.49 43.16
N ARG A 29 -30.69 1.30 43.25
CA ARG A 29 -31.00 0.28 44.28
C ARG A 29 -30.24 0.47 45.59
N ASN A 30 -29.21 1.32 45.60
CA ASN A 30 -28.44 1.61 46.80
C ASN A 30 -29.26 2.58 47.65
N GLY A 31 -29.59 2.21 48.88
CA GLY A 31 -30.48 2.97 49.79
C GLY A 31 -30.02 4.40 50.17
N GLU A 32 -29.00 4.93 49.51
CA GLU A 32 -28.49 6.31 49.64
C GLU A 32 -29.29 7.33 48.81
N GLY A 33 -30.25 6.86 47.99
CA GLY A 33 -31.11 7.70 47.14
C GLY A 33 -30.39 8.28 45.92
N PHE A 34 -31.13 8.91 45.01
CA PHE A 34 -30.61 9.30 43.69
C PHE A 34 -29.31 10.11 43.75
N LEU A 35 -28.19 9.59 43.25
CA LEU A 35 -26.85 10.20 43.32
C LEU A 35 -26.47 10.72 44.73
N GLY A 36 -26.83 9.96 45.78
CA GLY A 36 -26.53 10.31 47.18
C GLY A 36 -27.41 11.43 47.77
N SER A 37 -28.49 11.79 47.08
CA SER A 37 -29.41 12.86 47.52
C SER A 37 -30.47 12.43 48.52
N GLY A 38 -30.60 11.13 48.82
CA GLY A 38 -31.65 10.60 49.70
C GLY A 38 -33.08 10.68 49.14
N VAL A 39 -33.26 11.03 47.86
CA VAL A 39 -34.58 11.06 47.22
C VAL A 39 -35.02 9.65 46.81
N THR A 40 -36.19 9.26 47.27
CA THR A 40 -36.87 8.02 46.89
C THR A 40 -37.80 8.23 45.70
N ILE A 41 -38.07 7.14 44.97
CA ILE A 41 -38.98 7.16 43.81
C ILE A 41 -40.38 7.69 44.16
N ASP A 42 -40.89 7.39 45.36
CA ASP A 42 -42.23 7.80 45.77
C ASP A 42 -42.34 9.32 45.96
N ARG A 43 -41.32 9.95 46.55
CA ARG A 43 -41.23 11.41 46.64
C ARG A 43 -41.11 12.08 45.27
N ALA A 44 -40.33 11.47 44.37
CA ALA A 44 -40.18 11.98 43.01
C ALA A 44 -41.50 11.89 42.21
N ARG A 45 -42.27 10.80 42.39
CA ARG A 45 -43.61 10.65 41.80
C ARG A 45 -44.61 11.67 42.36
N GLU A 46 -44.57 11.96 43.65
CA GLU A 46 -45.42 13.00 44.26
C GLU A 46 -45.09 14.39 43.72
N ALA A 47 -43.80 14.75 43.64
CA ALA A 47 -43.36 16.02 43.04
C ALA A 47 -43.82 16.15 41.58
N PHE A 48 -43.76 15.05 40.82
CA PHE A 48 -44.25 15.00 39.45
C PHE A 48 -45.79 15.11 39.35
N LYS A 49 -46.55 14.44 40.22
CA LYS A 49 -48.02 14.56 40.29
C LYS A 49 -48.45 15.99 40.60
N ASN A 50 -47.77 16.67 41.52
CA ASN A 50 -48.06 18.06 41.86
C ASN A 50 -47.80 18.99 40.67
N LEU A 51 -46.74 18.75 39.88
CA LEU A 51 -46.48 19.48 38.63
C LEU A 51 -47.55 19.23 37.55
N LEU A 52 -48.09 18.01 37.46
CA LEU A 52 -49.17 17.70 36.53
C LEU A 52 -50.49 18.38 36.91
N GLN A 53 -50.81 18.45 38.20
CA GLN A 53 -52.02 19.12 38.70
C GLN A 53 -51.97 20.63 38.47
N GLU A 54 -50.81 21.26 38.62
CA GLU A 54 -50.61 22.68 38.32
C GLU A 54 -50.71 23.01 36.82
N SER A 55 -50.49 22.03 35.93
CA SER A 55 -50.47 22.23 34.48
C SER A 55 -51.78 21.88 33.76
N ASN A 56 -52.87 21.59 34.50
CA ASN A 56 -54.20 21.26 33.96
C ASN A 56 -54.19 20.16 32.87
N GLN A 57 -53.27 19.20 32.95
CA GLN A 57 -53.23 18.07 32.04
C GLN A 57 -54.17 16.96 32.52
N THR A 58 -55.15 16.61 31.69
CA THR A 58 -56.13 15.57 31.97
C THR A 58 -55.50 14.17 31.89
N PHE A 59 -55.71 13.36 32.91
CA PHE A 59 -55.33 11.94 32.91
C PHE A 59 -56.19 11.18 31.91
N VAL A 60 -55.57 10.59 30.88
CA VAL A 60 -56.22 9.57 30.07
C VAL A 60 -55.75 8.21 30.57
N THR A 61 -56.54 7.59 31.45
CA THR A 61 -56.38 6.17 31.78
C THR A 61 -56.80 5.35 30.56
N SER A 62 -55.86 5.13 29.63
CA SER A 62 -56.08 4.23 28.50
C SER A 62 -55.57 2.83 28.86
N ASP A 63 -56.52 1.90 29.03
CA ASP A 63 -56.30 0.47 29.29
C ASP A 63 -55.80 -0.31 28.06
N LYS A 64 -55.15 0.36 27.11
CA LYS A 64 -54.61 -0.29 25.90
C LYS A 64 -53.15 -0.66 26.13
N GLN A 65 -52.89 -1.97 26.12
CA GLN A 65 -51.56 -2.56 26.06
C GLN A 65 -50.86 -2.18 24.74
N ALA A 66 -50.32 -0.96 24.66
CA ALA A 66 -49.24 -0.67 23.71
C ALA A 66 -47.97 -1.35 24.24
N SER A 67 -47.33 -2.19 23.42
CA SER A 67 -46.13 -2.94 23.82
C SER A 67 -44.93 -2.02 24.08
N GLU A 68 -44.84 -0.86 23.40
CA GLU A 68 -43.76 0.10 23.59
C GLU A 68 -44.25 1.56 23.42
N ILE A 69 -43.92 2.41 24.39
CA ILE A 69 -44.14 3.87 24.31
C ILE A 69 -42.89 4.50 23.65
N PRO A 70 -43.03 5.30 22.58
CA PRO A 70 -41.90 5.91 21.91
C PRO A 70 -41.24 7.02 22.74
N PHE A 71 -39.95 7.27 22.52
CA PHE A 71 -39.22 8.38 23.15
C PHE A 71 -39.46 9.69 22.41
N SER A 72 -39.65 10.77 23.18
CA SER A 72 -39.76 12.13 22.64
C SER A 72 -38.45 12.61 22.01
N THR A 73 -38.51 13.69 21.22
CA THR A 73 -37.33 14.32 20.61
C THR A 73 -36.33 14.81 21.67
N GLY A 74 -36.80 15.37 22.79
CA GLY A 74 -35.96 15.78 23.92
C GLY A 74 -35.23 14.59 24.56
N SER A 75 -35.92 13.48 24.77
CA SER A 75 -35.31 12.24 25.30
C SER A 75 -34.24 11.65 24.38
N LYS A 76 -34.45 11.71 23.05
CA LYS A 76 -33.44 11.27 22.07
C LYS A 76 -32.18 12.13 22.12
N ARG A 77 -32.32 13.45 22.25
CA ARG A 77 -31.17 14.36 22.42
C ARG A 77 -30.35 14.04 23.68
N VAL A 78 -31.01 13.67 24.77
CA VAL A 78 -30.31 13.24 26.00
C VAL A 78 -29.47 11.98 25.75
N PHE A 79 -29.98 10.99 25.02
CA PHE A 79 -29.20 9.79 24.68
C PHE A 79 -28.02 10.09 23.74
N GLU A 80 -28.20 10.97 22.75
CA GLU A 80 -27.12 11.41 21.87
C GLU A 80 -26.01 12.13 22.67
N ALA A 81 -26.39 13.03 23.58
CA ALA A 81 -25.45 13.71 24.46
C ALA A 81 -24.75 12.76 25.43
N ALA A 82 -25.45 11.75 25.97
CA ALA A 82 -24.86 10.72 26.83
C ALA A 82 -23.81 9.88 26.07
N LEU A 83 -24.09 9.53 24.81
CA LEU A 83 -23.15 8.85 23.94
C LEU A 83 -21.90 9.70 23.66
N GLU A 84 -22.07 11.00 23.42
CA GLU A 84 -20.95 11.92 23.22
C GLU A 84 -20.08 12.06 24.48
N GLN A 85 -20.71 12.15 25.67
CA GLN A 85 -20.02 12.20 26.96
C GLN A 85 -19.23 10.92 27.23
N SER A 86 -19.83 9.75 26.99
CA SER A 86 -19.15 8.44 27.11
C SER A 86 -17.89 8.38 26.24
N LYS A 87 -17.98 8.85 24.99
CA LYS A 87 -16.83 8.90 24.08
C LYS A 87 -15.75 9.86 24.56
N LYS A 88 -16.13 11.06 25.05
CA LYS A 88 -15.18 12.05 25.58
C LYS A 88 -14.45 11.53 26.83
N MET A 89 -15.13 10.77 27.67
CA MET A 89 -14.58 10.18 28.89
C MET A 89 -13.85 8.85 28.64
N GLY A 90 -13.89 8.29 27.43
CA GLY A 90 -13.22 7.04 27.08
C GLY A 90 -13.93 5.78 27.57
N HIS A 91 -15.22 5.88 27.92
CA HIS A 91 -16.07 4.72 28.22
C HIS A 91 -16.61 4.10 26.92
N ASN A 92 -16.50 2.78 26.81
CA ASN A 92 -17.01 2.00 25.66
C ASN A 92 -18.49 1.63 25.78
N TYR A 93 -19.14 1.98 26.89
CA TYR A 93 -20.53 1.71 27.21
C TYR A 93 -21.17 2.93 27.89
N ILE A 94 -22.48 3.12 27.72
CA ILE A 94 -23.23 4.21 28.35
C ILE A 94 -23.78 3.71 29.69
N THR A 95 -23.44 4.40 30.77
CA THR A 95 -23.97 4.12 32.12
C THR A 95 -25.11 5.06 32.50
N PRO A 96 -25.91 4.74 33.53
CA PRO A 96 -26.94 5.63 34.05
C PRO A 96 -26.42 7.02 34.44
N GLU A 97 -25.18 7.12 34.92
CA GLU A 97 -24.53 8.39 35.28
C GLU A 97 -24.26 9.26 34.04
N HIS A 98 -23.90 8.66 32.90
CA HIS A 98 -23.78 9.39 31.63
C HIS A 98 -25.12 9.96 31.17
N ILE A 99 -26.19 9.19 31.34
CA ILE A 99 -27.55 9.62 31.02
C ILE A 99 -28.00 10.73 31.99
N ALA A 100 -27.69 10.63 33.28
CA ALA A 100 -27.98 11.66 34.27
C ALA A 100 -27.22 12.97 33.97
N LEU A 101 -25.93 12.89 33.64
CA LEU A 101 -25.11 14.04 33.26
C LEU A 101 -25.64 14.72 31.99
N ALA A 102 -26.02 13.93 30.98
CA ALA A 102 -26.62 14.43 29.75
C ALA A 102 -28.00 15.07 30.00
N LEU A 103 -28.80 14.47 30.87
CA LEU A 103 -30.08 15.02 31.28
C LEU A 103 -29.91 16.39 31.93
N PHE A 104 -28.96 16.56 32.84
CA PHE A 104 -28.72 17.87 33.49
C PHE A 104 -28.14 18.95 32.56
N THR A 105 -27.62 18.58 31.39
CA THR A 105 -27.02 19.53 30.44
C THR A 105 -27.95 19.90 29.29
N VAL A 106 -28.79 18.96 28.82
CA VAL A 106 -29.61 19.11 27.60
C VAL A 106 -31.11 19.20 27.90
N ASP A 107 -31.56 19.01 29.15
CA ASP A 107 -32.98 19.01 29.50
C ASP A 107 -33.71 20.29 29.06
N ASP A 108 -34.87 20.10 28.41
CA ASP A 108 -35.79 21.15 27.95
C ASP A 108 -36.56 21.81 29.14
N GLY A 109 -36.01 21.73 30.36
CA GLY A 109 -36.54 22.28 31.61
C GLY A 109 -37.58 21.41 32.34
N GLY A 110 -37.88 20.21 31.85
CA GLY A 110 -38.85 19.30 32.47
C GLY A 110 -38.27 18.57 33.70
N ALA A 111 -37.11 17.93 33.55
CA ALA A 111 -36.43 17.25 34.65
C ALA A 111 -35.93 18.24 35.71
N THR A 112 -35.49 19.43 35.29
CA THR A 112 -34.97 20.48 36.18
C THR A 112 -36.03 21.00 37.15
N LYS A 113 -37.27 21.20 36.69
CA LYS A 113 -38.40 21.61 37.56
C LYS A 113 -38.74 20.57 38.64
N ILE A 114 -38.61 19.29 38.31
CA ILE A 114 -38.83 18.19 39.27
C ILE A 114 -37.73 18.22 40.34
N LEU A 115 -36.47 18.40 39.93
CA LEU A 115 -35.34 18.50 40.84
C LEU A 115 -35.44 19.73 41.77
N ASP A 116 -35.88 20.87 41.25
CA ASP A 116 -36.10 22.09 42.04
C ASP A 116 -37.18 21.89 43.12
N LYS A 117 -38.30 21.24 42.78
CA LYS A 117 -39.34 20.88 43.78
C LYS A 117 -38.87 19.88 44.82
N LEU A 118 -37.91 19.03 44.46
CA LEU A 118 -37.27 18.09 45.38
C LEU A 118 -36.15 18.76 46.20
N GLY A 119 -35.87 20.05 45.99
CA GLY A 119 -34.82 20.79 46.70
C GLY A 119 -33.40 20.41 46.29
N LEU A 120 -33.23 19.77 45.13
CA LEU A 120 -31.94 19.28 44.64
C LEU A 120 -31.28 20.29 43.71
N LYS A 121 -30.01 20.62 43.99
CA LYS A 121 -29.20 21.47 43.12
C LYS A 121 -28.52 20.62 42.05
N THR A 122 -28.82 20.88 40.78
CA THR A 122 -28.25 20.18 39.60
C THR A 122 -26.72 20.14 39.62
N GLN A 123 -26.05 21.22 40.04
CA GLN A 123 -24.59 21.28 40.15
C GLN A 123 -23.98 20.25 41.10
N LYS A 124 -24.67 19.93 42.21
CA LYS A 124 -24.18 18.92 43.16
C LYS A 124 -24.32 17.52 42.59
N LEU A 125 -25.45 17.24 41.94
CA LEU A 125 -25.71 15.95 41.29
C LEU A 125 -24.74 15.70 40.13
N GLN A 126 -24.41 16.74 39.36
CA GLN A 126 -23.38 16.65 38.32
C GLN A 126 -22.01 16.28 38.89
N ALA A 127 -21.58 16.93 39.98
CA ALA A 127 -20.31 16.61 40.64
C ALA A 127 -20.27 15.15 41.13
N GLU A 128 -21.32 14.68 41.78
CA GLU A 128 -21.45 13.28 42.23
C GLU A 128 -21.43 12.29 41.06
N SER A 129 -22.13 12.59 39.96
CA SER A 129 -22.11 11.73 38.76
C SER A 129 -20.71 11.61 38.16
N ILE A 130 -19.94 12.70 38.12
CA ILE A 130 -18.55 12.69 37.63
C ILE A 130 -17.64 11.88 38.57
N VAL A 131 -17.81 12.01 39.88
CA VAL A 131 -17.02 11.25 40.88
C VAL A 131 -17.29 9.75 40.75
N ARG A 132 -18.55 9.34 40.58
CA ARG A 132 -18.90 7.92 40.37
C ARG A 132 -18.33 7.38 39.06
N LEU A 133 -18.43 8.13 37.96
CA LEU A 133 -17.84 7.77 36.66
C LEU A 133 -16.31 7.63 36.74
N GLN A 134 -15.62 8.54 37.44
CA GLN A 134 -14.18 8.44 37.68
C GLN A 134 -13.82 7.21 38.53
N GLY A 135 -14.66 6.85 39.50
CA GLY A 135 -14.52 5.63 40.30
C GLY A 135 -14.64 4.35 39.47
N GLU A 136 -15.49 4.32 38.45
CA GLU A 136 -15.60 3.20 37.52
C GLU A 136 -14.40 3.10 36.58
N LEU A 137 -13.93 4.23 36.03
CA LEU A 137 -12.67 4.30 35.27
C LEU A 137 -11.46 3.75 36.05
N ALA A 138 -11.40 4.05 37.36
CA ALA A 138 -10.34 3.57 38.24
C ALA A 138 -10.41 2.06 38.50
N LYS A 139 -11.61 1.45 38.52
CA LYS A 139 -11.78 0.00 38.61
C LYS A 139 -11.32 -0.72 37.34
N ASP A 140 -11.47 -0.06 36.18
CA ASP A 140 -10.96 -0.54 34.88
C ASP A 140 -9.46 -0.26 34.66
N GLY A 141 -8.75 0.24 35.68
CA GLY A 141 -7.29 0.44 35.63
C GLY A 141 -6.82 1.57 34.71
N ARG A 142 -7.73 2.47 34.28
CA ARG A 142 -7.43 3.61 33.41
C ARG A 142 -7.39 4.91 34.21
N THR A 143 -6.37 5.73 34.00
CA THR A 143 -6.31 7.07 34.61
C THR A 143 -7.19 8.06 33.84
N PRO A 144 -8.03 8.87 34.51
CA PRO A 144 -8.87 9.84 33.83
C PRO A 144 -8.03 10.93 33.13
N PRO A 145 -8.46 11.43 31.95
CA PRO A 145 -7.76 12.50 31.24
C PRO A 145 -7.74 13.83 32.03
N PRO A 146 -6.75 14.72 31.81
CA PRO A 146 -6.47 15.86 32.69
C PRO A 146 -7.51 16.99 32.71
N ALA A 147 -8.55 16.91 31.87
CA ALA A 147 -9.40 18.07 31.54
C ALA A 147 -10.57 18.31 32.51
N MET A 148 -10.73 17.53 33.60
CA MET A 148 -11.90 17.64 34.47
C MET A 148 -11.60 17.60 35.98
N SER A 149 -10.52 18.25 36.43
CA SER A 149 -10.38 18.60 37.85
C SER A 149 -11.12 19.92 38.14
N LEU A 150 -12.10 19.91 39.05
CA LEU A 150 -12.72 21.13 39.60
C LEU A 150 -11.64 22.05 40.22
N PRO A 151 -11.80 23.39 40.16
CA PRO A 151 -10.82 24.32 40.72
C PRO A 151 -10.98 24.37 42.25
N ALA A 152 -10.10 23.67 42.96
CA ALA A 152 -9.92 23.87 44.39
C ALA A 152 -9.20 25.20 44.65
N LYS A 153 -9.85 26.09 45.39
CA LYS A 153 -9.30 27.41 45.77
C LYS A 153 -8.02 27.26 46.59
N SER A 154 -7.04 28.07 46.20
CA SER A 154 -5.78 28.37 46.85
C SER A 154 -5.93 28.81 48.31
N GLY A 155 -5.17 28.16 49.19
CA GLY A 155 -4.90 28.63 50.55
C GLY A 155 -3.58 28.06 51.03
N ALA A 156 -2.51 28.84 50.90
CA ALA A 156 -1.21 28.51 51.45
C ALA A 156 -1.27 28.55 52.99
N THR A 157 -0.82 27.49 53.64
CA THR A 157 -0.12 27.55 54.94
C THR A 157 0.69 26.27 55.12
N ALA A 158 1.95 26.46 55.48
CA ALA A 158 2.86 25.40 55.88
C ALA A 158 2.57 24.99 57.34
N ALA A 159 2.46 23.68 57.62
CA ALA A 159 2.87 23.06 58.87
C ALA A 159 2.69 21.52 58.86
N SER A 160 3.79 20.84 59.19
CA SER A 160 3.97 19.58 59.95
C SER A 160 3.13 18.31 59.68
N SER A 161 3.86 17.30 59.19
CA SER A 161 3.89 15.90 59.67
C SER A 161 2.61 15.22 60.17
N SER A 162 2.08 14.30 59.35
CA SER A 162 1.70 12.97 59.86
C SER A 162 1.77 11.92 58.73
N LYS A 163 2.44 10.81 59.04
CA LYS A 163 2.65 9.65 58.16
C LYS A 163 1.31 9.02 57.74
N ARG A 164 1.16 8.74 56.44
CA ARG A 164 0.36 7.59 55.93
C ARG A 164 1.30 6.65 55.16
N PRO A 165 1.35 5.35 55.47
CA PRO A 165 2.20 4.39 54.77
C PRO A 165 1.51 3.87 53.50
N GLY A 166 2.26 3.71 52.41
CA GLY A 166 1.77 2.97 51.23
C GLY A 166 2.05 3.53 49.84
N ARG A 167 3.08 4.36 49.63
CA ARG A 167 3.54 4.69 48.27
C ARG A 167 4.81 3.90 47.97
N LYS A 168 4.69 2.78 47.24
CA LYS A 168 5.86 2.09 46.66
C LYS A 168 6.61 3.11 45.81
N GLU A 169 7.89 3.31 46.11
CA GLU A 169 8.77 4.23 45.39
C GLU A 169 8.82 3.85 43.90
N LYS A 170 8.61 4.83 43.02
CA LYS A 170 8.83 4.66 41.57
C LYS A 170 10.33 4.57 41.35
N GLY A 171 10.84 3.38 41.08
CA GLY A 171 12.24 3.13 40.73
C GLY A 171 12.52 3.36 39.25
N ALA A 172 13.78 3.59 38.90
CA ALA A 172 14.25 3.84 37.53
C ALA A 172 13.96 2.65 36.59
N LEU A 173 13.91 1.43 37.12
CA LEU A 173 13.49 0.24 36.36
C LEU A 173 12.04 0.33 35.85
N ASN A 174 11.13 0.99 36.58
CA ASN A 174 9.75 1.14 36.13
C ASN A 174 9.57 2.31 35.15
N ASP A 175 10.49 3.28 35.19
CA ASP A 175 10.41 4.48 34.35
C ASP A 175 11.04 4.24 32.96
N PHE A 176 12.09 3.40 32.87
CA PHE A 176 12.84 3.17 31.61
C PHE A 176 12.72 1.76 31.03
N CYS A 177 12.18 0.79 31.79
CA CYS A 177 12.06 -0.59 31.32
C CYS A 177 10.61 -1.07 31.29
N VAL A 178 10.33 -1.98 30.34
CA VAL A 178 9.06 -2.69 30.23
C VAL A 178 9.25 -4.11 30.77
N ASP A 179 8.45 -4.52 31.75
CA ASP A 179 8.51 -5.88 32.30
C ASP A 179 7.81 -6.87 31.34
N LEU A 180 8.61 -7.68 30.64
CA LEU A 180 8.11 -8.70 29.72
C LEU A 180 7.53 -9.90 30.47
N THR A 181 7.98 -10.17 31.69
CA THR A 181 7.48 -11.31 32.49
C THR A 181 6.08 -11.04 32.98
N LEU A 182 5.80 -9.80 33.39
CA LEU A 182 4.45 -9.35 33.75
C LEU A 182 3.52 -9.31 32.53
N ARG A 183 4.00 -8.86 31.37
CA ARG A 183 3.22 -8.92 30.13
C ARG A 183 2.91 -10.36 29.69
N ALA A 184 3.84 -11.29 29.91
CA ALA A 184 3.62 -12.71 29.67
C ALA A 184 2.53 -13.28 30.59
N SER A 185 2.56 -12.94 31.90
CA SER A 185 1.53 -13.40 32.84
C SER A 185 0.15 -12.82 32.54
N ASP A 186 0.08 -11.60 32.00
CA ASP A 186 -1.16 -10.96 31.53
C ASP A 186 -1.68 -11.53 30.20
N GLY A 187 -0.94 -12.43 29.54
CA GLY A 187 -1.30 -12.96 28.23
C GLY A 187 -1.19 -11.93 27.10
N LYS A 188 -0.40 -10.87 27.26
CA LYS A 188 -0.21 -9.77 26.29
C LYS A 188 0.97 -9.95 25.34
N ILE A 189 1.70 -11.06 25.46
CA ILE A 189 2.83 -11.43 24.59
C ILE A 189 2.36 -12.49 23.60
N ASP A 190 2.80 -12.39 22.35
CA ASP A 190 2.47 -13.37 21.30
C ASP A 190 3.11 -14.74 21.58
N PRO A 191 2.45 -15.84 21.20
CA PRO A 191 3.04 -17.16 21.35
C PRO A 191 4.30 -17.29 20.47
N VAL A 192 5.39 -17.75 21.07
CA VAL A 192 6.67 -17.95 20.37
C VAL A 192 6.71 -19.36 19.82
N ILE A 193 6.70 -19.47 18.49
CA ILE A 193 6.60 -20.75 17.76
C ILE A 193 7.91 -21.03 17.02
N GLY A 194 8.39 -22.28 17.07
CA GLY A 194 9.53 -22.74 16.26
C GLY A 194 10.91 -22.23 16.72
N ARG A 195 11.02 -21.59 17.90
CA ARG A 195 12.27 -21.02 18.43
C ARG A 195 12.77 -21.68 19.72
N ASP A 196 12.34 -22.91 19.99
CA ASP A 196 12.65 -23.59 21.25
C ASP A 196 14.14 -23.85 21.45
N SER A 197 14.87 -24.10 20.36
CA SER A 197 16.29 -24.40 20.36
C SER A 197 17.13 -23.18 20.74
N GLU A 198 16.76 -22.01 20.22
CA GLU A 198 17.39 -20.72 20.49
C GLU A 198 17.08 -20.27 21.92
N VAL A 199 15.83 -20.40 22.38
CA VAL A 199 15.45 -20.09 23.77
C VAL A 199 16.20 -21.01 24.74
N GLN A 200 16.30 -22.31 24.44
CA GLN A 200 17.08 -23.24 25.27
C GLN A 200 18.57 -22.88 25.28
N ARG A 201 19.12 -22.43 24.15
CA ARG A 201 20.50 -21.95 24.06
C ARG A 201 20.73 -20.70 24.92
N VAL A 202 19.79 -19.76 24.92
CA VAL A 202 19.81 -18.57 25.79
C VAL A 202 19.82 -18.98 27.26
N VAL A 203 18.94 -19.91 27.67
CA VAL A 203 18.91 -20.46 29.04
C VAL A 203 20.24 -21.10 29.43
N GLN A 204 20.85 -21.90 28.54
CA GLN A 204 22.16 -22.52 28.78
C GLN A 204 23.27 -21.48 28.98
N ILE A 205 23.22 -20.36 28.25
CA ILE A 205 24.21 -19.28 28.38
C ILE A 205 24.01 -18.54 29.70
N LEU A 206 22.77 -18.19 30.06
CA LEU A 206 22.44 -17.53 31.33
C LEU A 206 22.85 -18.36 32.55
N ALA A 207 22.87 -19.70 32.43
CA ALA A 207 23.33 -20.63 33.47
C ALA A 207 24.84 -20.60 33.72
N ARG A 208 25.64 -20.02 32.82
CA ARG A 208 27.11 -20.08 32.93
C ARG A 208 27.60 -19.21 34.09
N ARG A 209 28.72 -19.64 34.69
CA ARG A 209 29.43 -18.85 35.72
C ARG A 209 30.20 -17.66 35.12
N THR A 210 30.70 -17.81 33.89
CA THR A 210 31.39 -16.76 33.13
C THR A 210 30.85 -16.72 31.70
N LYS A 211 30.85 -15.55 31.06
CA LYS A 211 30.21 -15.33 29.74
C LYS A 211 28.73 -15.71 29.74
N ASN A 212 28.00 -15.19 30.72
CA ASN A 212 26.58 -15.48 30.93
C ASN A 212 25.64 -14.48 30.26
N ASN A 213 26.15 -13.62 29.38
CA ASN A 213 25.35 -12.68 28.61
C ASN A 213 25.22 -13.19 27.17
N PRO A 214 24.05 -13.68 26.75
CA PRO A 214 23.81 -14.05 25.36
C PRO A 214 23.68 -12.81 24.48
N ILE A 215 24.18 -12.90 23.25
CA ILE A 215 23.92 -11.92 22.19
C ILE A 215 23.27 -12.61 20.98
N LEU A 216 22.05 -12.21 20.67
CA LEU A 216 21.25 -12.66 19.55
C LEU A 216 21.72 -11.94 18.28
N LEU A 217 22.27 -12.72 17.35
CA LEU A 217 22.82 -12.24 16.08
C LEU A 217 21.96 -12.75 14.95
N GLY A 218 21.40 -11.84 14.15
CA GLY A 218 20.60 -12.19 12.98
C GLY A 218 20.26 -10.94 12.18
N GLU A 219 19.54 -11.09 11.08
CA GLU A 219 19.06 -9.94 10.31
C GLU A 219 17.87 -9.26 11.02
N PRO A 220 17.54 -8.00 10.72
CA PRO A 220 16.31 -7.37 11.21
C PRO A 220 15.06 -8.16 10.76
N GLY A 221 14.03 -8.23 11.60
CA GLY A 221 12.77 -8.91 11.26
C GLY A 221 12.73 -10.43 11.49
N VAL A 222 13.85 -11.10 11.78
CA VAL A 222 13.84 -12.57 12.01
C VAL A 222 13.21 -13.02 13.34
N GLY A 223 12.80 -12.07 14.20
CA GLY A 223 12.18 -12.35 15.51
C GLY A 223 13.16 -12.50 16.68
N LYS A 224 14.18 -11.64 16.79
CA LYS A 224 15.13 -11.64 17.92
C LYS A 224 14.43 -11.33 19.25
N THR A 225 13.59 -10.30 19.27
CA THR A 225 12.81 -9.90 20.45
C THR A 225 11.86 -11.02 20.87
N ALA A 226 11.28 -11.75 19.91
CA ALA A 226 10.44 -12.92 20.19
C ALA A 226 11.16 -14.02 20.97
N ILE A 227 12.48 -14.20 20.82
CA ILE A 227 13.25 -15.16 21.63
C ILE A 227 13.31 -14.72 23.10
N ALA A 228 13.47 -13.43 23.36
CA ALA A 228 13.48 -12.87 24.71
C ALA A 228 12.08 -12.92 25.36
N GLU A 229 11.04 -12.66 24.58
CA GLU A 229 9.65 -12.85 24.98
C GLU A 229 9.33 -14.32 25.28
N GLY A 230 9.86 -15.25 24.48
CA GLY A 230 9.72 -16.70 24.72
C GLY A 230 10.38 -17.15 26.01
N LEU A 231 11.52 -16.55 26.37
CA LEU A 231 12.11 -16.74 27.69
C LEU A 231 11.20 -16.22 28.81
N ALA A 232 10.58 -15.04 28.64
CA ALA A 232 9.66 -14.48 29.62
C ALA A 232 8.42 -15.36 29.83
N ILE A 233 7.85 -15.92 28.76
CA ILE A 233 6.73 -16.89 28.82
C ILE A 233 7.16 -18.15 29.59
N ARG A 234 8.34 -18.70 29.33
CA ARG A 234 8.85 -19.87 30.06
C ARG A 234 9.06 -19.60 31.54
N ILE A 235 9.54 -18.40 31.89
CA ILE A 235 9.70 -17.99 33.30
C ILE A 235 8.34 -17.83 33.97
N ALA A 236 7.38 -17.17 33.32
CA ALA A 236 6.03 -16.96 33.85
C ALA A 236 5.26 -18.28 34.05
N SER A 237 5.46 -19.25 33.15
CA SER A 237 4.86 -20.60 33.25
C SER A 237 5.61 -21.54 34.20
N GLY A 238 6.75 -21.13 34.76
CA GLY A 238 7.58 -21.98 35.63
C GLY A 238 8.33 -23.10 34.89
N ASN A 239 8.35 -23.10 33.56
CA ASN A 239 9.05 -24.08 32.73
C ASN A 239 10.52 -23.68 32.49
N VAL A 240 11.23 -23.38 33.59
CA VAL A 240 12.65 -23.01 33.59
C VAL A 240 13.38 -23.68 34.74
N PRO A 241 14.70 -23.88 34.65
CA PRO A 241 15.48 -24.41 35.77
C PRO A 241 15.39 -23.50 37.01
N GLU A 242 15.62 -24.09 38.18
CA GLU A 242 15.47 -23.43 39.49
C GLU A 242 16.21 -22.08 39.60
N PHE A 243 17.39 -21.95 38.99
CA PHE A 243 18.17 -20.71 39.01
C PHE A 243 17.55 -19.52 38.23
N LEU A 244 16.60 -19.78 37.32
CA LEU A 244 15.83 -18.76 36.61
C LEU A 244 14.45 -18.54 37.20
N THR A 245 14.05 -19.36 38.17
CA THR A 245 12.74 -19.25 38.81
C THR A 245 12.68 -17.94 39.61
N GLY A 246 11.63 -17.14 39.40
CA GLY A 246 11.47 -15.84 40.06
C GLY A 246 12.34 -14.71 39.53
N LYS A 247 13.07 -14.93 38.42
CA LYS A 247 13.71 -13.83 37.67
C LYS A 247 12.68 -13.05 36.85
N ARG A 248 13.00 -11.80 36.51
CA ARG A 248 12.19 -10.91 35.68
C ARG A 248 13.00 -10.47 34.47
N VAL A 249 12.46 -10.70 33.28
CA VAL A 249 12.98 -10.17 32.02
C VAL A 249 12.40 -8.77 31.80
N MET A 250 13.27 -7.76 31.74
CA MET A 250 12.89 -6.36 31.54
C MET A 250 13.53 -5.83 30.26
N SER A 251 12.72 -5.31 29.34
CA SER A 251 13.19 -4.68 28.11
C SER A 251 13.54 -3.22 28.34
N LEU A 252 14.75 -2.80 27.96
CA LEU A 252 15.17 -1.41 28.02
C LEU A 252 14.61 -0.63 26.82
N ASP A 253 13.88 0.45 27.07
CA ASP A 253 13.42 1.36 26.02
C ASP A 253 14.43 2.50 25.85
N MET A 254 15.16 2.46 24.74
CA MET A 254 16.15 3.49 24.39
C MET A 254 15.51 4.86 24.14
N GLY A 255 14.29 4.90 23.62
CA GLY A 255 13.54 6.12 23.38
C GLY A 255 13.20 6.84 24.68
N LEU A 256 12.74 6.11 25.70
CA LEU A 256 12.48 6.68 27.03
C LEU A 256 13.76 7.13 27.73
N LEU A 257 14.86 6.41 27.52
CA LEU A 257 16.15 6.75 28.09
C LEU A 257 16.69 8.07 27.53
N LEU A 258 16.54 8.28 26.21
CA LEU A 258 16.91 9.51 25.50
C LEU A 258 15.91 10.65 25.74
N ALA A 259 14.62 10.34 25.92
CA ALA A 259 13.58 11.32 26.11
C ALA A 259 13.84 12.19 27.36
N GLY A 260 13.98 13.50 27.13
CA GLY A 260 14.22 14.48 28.18
C GLY A 260 15.64 14.51 28.75
N ALA A 261 16.60 13.80 28.16
CA ALA A 261 18.03 14.01 28.46
C ALA A 261 18.57 15.08 27.51
N LYS A 262 18.79 16.30 28.02
CA LYS A 262 19.35 17.41 27.21
C LYS A 262 20.87 17.39 27.21
N GLU A 263 21.45 16.86 28.28
CA GLU A 263 22.89 16.78 28.46
C GLU A 263 23.37 15.33 28.59
N ARG A 264 24.58 15.05 28.08
CA ARG A 264 25.20 13.72 28.15
C ARG A 264 25.30 13.18 29.59
N GLY A 265 25.59 14.05 30.57
CA GLY A 265 25.72 13.66 31.96
C GLY A 265 24.41 13.16 32.60
N GLU A 266 23.26 13.70 32.18
CA GLU A 266 21.95 13.22 32.64
C GLU A 266 21.69 11.79 32.19
N LEU A 267 22.07 11.47 30.96
CA LEU A 267 21.92 10.13 30.39
C LEU A 267 22.83 9.12 31.09
N GLU A 268 24.09 9.48 31.33
CA GLU A 268 25.03 8.64 32.10
C GLU A 268 24.54 8.40 33.54
N SER A 269 23.96 9.40 34.19
CA SER A 269 23.35 9.28 35.52
C SER A 269 22.14 8.33 35.54
N ARG A 270 21.28 8.39 34.51
CA ARG A 270 20.14 7.45 34.34
C ARG A 270 20.60 6.01 34.18
N VAL A 271 21.59 5.77 33.31
CA VAL A 271 22.16 4.42 33.10
C VAL A 271 22.80 3.91 34.38
N THR A 272 23.55 4.76 35.10
CA THR A 272 24.18 4.38 36.37
C THR A 272 23.14 3.99 37.41
N SER A 273 22.07 4.78 37.52
CA SER A 273 20.93 4.49 38.43
C SER A 273 20.26 3.16 38.10
N LEU A 274 20.07 2.87 36.81
CA LEU A 274 19.49 1.61 36.33
C LEU A 274 20.37 0.40 36.69
N ILE A 275 21.69 0.52 36.52
CA ILE A 275 22.64 -0.55 36.89
C ILE A 275 22.61 -0.80 38.41
N GLU A 276 22.58 0.26 39.23
CA GLU A 276 22.53 0.12 40.68
C GLU A 276 21.23 -0.54 41.16
N GLU A 277 20.09 -0.19 40.57
CA GLU A 277 18.80 -0.78 40.91
C GLU A 277 18.71 -2.23 40.48
N THR A 278 19.23 -2.56 39.30
CA THR A 278 19.36 -3.94 38.80
C THR A 278 20.20 -4.79 39.75
N ARG A 279 21.31 -4.23 40.24
CA ARG A 279 22.18 -4.89 41.23
C ARG A 279 21.46 -5.13 42.56
N LYS A 280 20.69 -4.15 43.06
CA LYS A 280 19.91 -4.29 44.31
C LYS A 280 18.82 -5.35 44.18
N ALA A 281 18.17 -5.44 43.01
CA ALA A 281 17.11 -6.40 42.77
C ALA A 281 17.65 -7.84 42.65
N GLY A 282 18.79 -8.05 41.97
CA GLY A 282 19.46 -9.36 41.84
C GLY A 282 18.69 -10.42 41.03
N ASN A 283 17.41 -10.20 40.75
CA ASN A 283 16.52 -11.08 40.02
C ASN A 283 16.11 -10.53 38.64
N VAL A 284 16.84 -9.56 38.09
CA VAL A 284 16.48 -8.89 36.83
C VAL A 284 17.44 -9.33 35.71
N ILE A 285 16.87 -9.65 34.55
CA ILE A 285 17.57 -9.88 33.29
C ILE A 285 17.19 -8.74 32.35
N LEU A 286 18.17 -7.96 31.92
CA LEU A 286 17.93 -6.80 31.05
C LEU A 286 18.00 -7.21 29.58
N LEU A 287 16.94 -7.03 28.82
CA LEU A 287 16.95 -7.12 27.36
C LEU A 287 17.33 -5.75 26.80
N ILE A 288 18.35 -5.74 25.95
CA ILE A 288 18.80 -4.56 25.23
C ILE A 288 18.69 -4.87 23.74
N ASP A 289 17.68 -4.29 23.10
CA ASP A 289 17.57 -4.30 21.66
C ASP A 289 18.58 -3.31 21.06
N GLU A 290 19.14 -3.67 19.91
CA GLU A 290 20.16 -2.88 19.21
C GLU A 290 21.35 -2.47 20.11
N VAL A 291 21.98 -3.45 20.77
CA VAL A 291 23.08 -3.21 21.75
C VAL A 291 24.20 -2.33 21.19
N HIS A 292 24.43 -2.37 19.88
CA HIS A 292 25.42 -1.54 19.22
C HIS A 292 25.16 -0.03 19.39
N THR A 293 23.93 0.42 19.62
CA THR A 293 23.60 1.84 19.89
C THR A 293 24.22 2.35 21.19
N LEU A 294 24.36 1.48 22.20
CA LEU A 294 25.02 1.77 23.47
C LEU A 294 26.56 1.68 23.38
N VAL A 295 27.07 1.03 22.34
CA VAL A 295 28.50 0.75 22.13
C VAL A 295 29.11 1.64 21.03
N GLY A 296 28.29 2.20 20.14
CA GLY A 296 28.70 2.92 18.94
C GLY A 296 28.52 4.43 19.04
N SER A 297 29.59 5.19 19.28
CA SER A 297 30.39 5.86 18.23
C SER A 297 31.60 6.55 18.87
N GLY A 298 32.71 5.81 19.01
CA GLY A 298 34.00 6.42 19.27
C GLY A 298 34.71 6.91 18.00
N SER A 299 34.33 6.44 16.80
CA SER A 299 35.02 6.79 15.55
C SER A 299 34.23 6.32 14.32
N VAL A 300 33.44 7.21 13.68
CA VAL A 300 33.37 7.41 12.21
C VAL A 300 32.63 8.74 11.99
N GLY A 301 33.40 9.82 11.81
CA GLY A 301 32.89 11.17 11.56
C GLY A 301 34.02 12.14 11.23
N GLY A 302 35.04 11.66 10.51
CA GLY A 302 36.13 12.49 10.00
C GLY A 302 35.73 13.18 8.70
N ARG A 303 34.96 14.27 8.82
CA ARG A 303 34.77 15.42 7.89
C ARG A 303 33.30 15.78 7.72
N GLY A 304 32.99 17.04 8.03
CA GLY A 304 31.71 17.69 7.70
C GLY A 304 30.81 17.83 8.92
N GLY A 305 30.42 19.06 9.23
CA GLY A 305 29.64 19.40 10.41
C GLY A 305 28.24 18.76 10.47
N ASN A 306 27.76 18.65 11.71
CA ASN A 306 26.44 18.22 12.20
C ASN A 306 26.17 16.70 12.36
N ASN A 307 26.20 16.32 13.64
CA ASN A 307 25.32 15.38 14.35
C ASN A 307 25.30 13.90 13.94
N GLY A 308 26.30 13.17 14.43
CA GLY A 308 26.24 11.72 14.67
C GLY A 308 26.99 11.40 15.97
N ALA A 309 26.46 11.85 17.11
CA ALA A 309 27.04 11.64 18.42
C ALA A 309 26.71 10.23 18.92
N GLY A 310 27.64 9.30 18.79
CA GLY A 310 27.51 8.03 19.51
C GLY A 310 27.77 8.19 20.98
N LEU A 311 26.94 7.51 21.74
CA LEU A 311 26.96 7.47 23.19
C LEU A 311 27.97 6.40 23.63
N ASP A 312 29.10 6.79 24.22
CA ASP A 312 30.06 5.81 24.77
C ASP A 312 29.64 5.34 26.18
N ILE A 313 28.44 4.76 26.26
CA ILE A 313 27.87 4.17 27.49
C ILE A 313 28.53 2.81 27.80
N ALA A 314 29.20 2.21 26.82
CA ALA A 314 29.92 0.95 26.96
C ALA A 314 30.91 0.96 28.13
N ASN A 315 31.56 2.09 28.42
CA ASN A 315 32.50 2.18 29.55
C ASN A 315 31.83 2.08 30.92
N LEU A 316 30.55 2.45 31.04
CA LEU A 316 29.76 2.27 32.27
C LEU A 316 29.27 0.82 32.43
N LEU A 317 28.99 0.13 31.33
CA LEU A 317 28.49 -1.26 31.34
C LEU A 317 29.62 -2.28 31.54
N LYS A 318 30.84 -2.03 31.02
CA LYS A 318 31.98 -2.95 31.10
C LYS A 318 32.27 -3.47 32.52
N PRO A 319 32.34 -2.62 33.57
CA PRO A 319 32.61 -3.08 34.93
C PRO A 319 31.48 -3.96 35.49
N ALA A 320 30.22 -3.57 35.26
CA ALA A 320 29.05 -4.31 35.73
C ALA A 320 28.93 -5.70 35.07
N LEU A 321 29.19 -5.76 33.75
CA LEU A 321 29.25 -7.01 32.98
C LEU A 321 30.45 -7.88 33.37
N ALA A 322 31.59 -7.27 33.73
CA ALA A 322 32.79 -8.00 34.13
C ALA A 322 32.69 -8.64 35.52
N ARG A 323 31.99 -7.99 36.45
CA ARG A 323 31.72 -8.53 37.79
C ARG A 323 30.55 -9.52 37.82
N GLY A 324 29.80 -9.64 36.72
CA GLY A 324 28.60 -10.49 36.66
C GLY A 324 27.43 -9.95 37.47
N GLU A 325 27.48 -8.66 37.85
CA GLU A 325 26.43 -7.95 38.60
C GLU A 325 25.23 -7.61 37.70
N LEU A 326 25.47 -7.49 36.39
CA LEU A 326 24.45 -7.26 35.37
C LEU A 326 24.35 -8.49 34.46
N GLN A 327 23.16 -9.09 34.40
CA GLN A 327 22.81 -10.08 33.39
C GLN A 327 22.00 -9.41 32.30
N CYS A 328 22.45 -9.51 31.05
CA CYS A 328 21.73 -8.96 29.92
C CYS A 328 21.65 -9.90 28.72
N ILE A 329 20.58 -9.75 27.96
CA ILE A 329 20.38 -10.35 26.65
C ILE A 329 20.53 -9.21 25.65
N GLY A 330 21.48 -9.34 24.74
CA GLY A 330 21.69 -8.36 23.68
C GLY A 330 21.08 -8.82 22.35
N ALA A 331 20.52 -7.92 21.55
CA ALA A 331 20.19 -8.19 20.15
C ALA A 331 20.88 -7.19 19.22
N THR A 332 21.46 -7.66 18.11
CA THR A 332 22.10 -6.79 17.08
C THR A 332 22.23 -7.55 15.75
N THR A 333 22.59 -6.87 14.66
CA THR A 333 22.90 -7.53 13.38
C THR A 333 24.32 -8.08 13.33
N LEU A 334 24.58 -9.02 12.41
CA LEU A 334 25.92 -9.59 12.22
C LEU A 334 26.94 -8.51 11.84
N ASP A 335 26.54 -7.56 11.00
CA ASP A 335 27.39 -6.46 10.54
C ASP A 335 27.74 -5.48 11.66
N GLU A 336 26.77 -5.11 12.50
CA GLU A 336 27.01 -4.26 13.66
C GLU A 336 27.89 -4.94 14.70
N HIS A 337 27.67 -6.24 14.94
CA HIS A 337 28.49 -7.02 15.85
C HIS A 337 29.96 -7.00 15.44
N ARG A 338 30.25 -7.24 14.16
CA ARG A 338 31.61 -7.16 13.61
C ARG A 338 32.20 -5.75 13.71
N LYS A 339 31.41 -4.72 13.44
CA LYS A 339 31.88 -3.32 13.43
C LYS A 339 32.14 -2.75 14.82
N HIS A 340 31.30 -3.07 15.80
CA HIS A 340 31.29 -2.41 17.11
C HIS A 340 31.67 -3.33 18.28
N ILE A 341 31.21 -4.58 18.28
CA ILE A 341 31.34 -5.47 19.45
C ILE A 341 32.60 -6.34 19.36
N GLU A 342 32.93 -6.90 18.20
CA GLU A 342 34.14 -7.71 18.01
C GLU A 342 35.44 -6.91 18.14
N LYS A 343 35.40 -5.62 17.76
CA LYS A 343 36.55 -4.72 17.92
C LYS A 343 36.88 -4.46 19.39
N ASP A 344 35.88 -4.47 20.27
CA ASP A 344 36.08 -4.30 21.70
C ASP A 344 36.32 -5.65 22.40
N LYS A 345 37.60 -5.95 22.67
CA LYS A 345 38.03 -7.16 23.36
C LYS A 345 37.39 -7.33 24.74
N ALA A 346 36.97 -6.26 25.43
CA ALA A 346 36.36 -6.34 26.75
C ALA A 346 34.92 -6.86 26.67
N LEU A 347 34.11 -6.35 25.73
CA LEU A 347 32.72 -6.77 25.53
C LEU A 347 32.62 -8.15 24.85
N ALA A 348 33.45 -8.42 23.85
CA ALA A 348 33.52 -9.72 23.18
C ALA A 348 33.85 -10.88 24.14
N ARG A 349 34.52 -10.60 25.27
CA ARG A 349 34.81 -11.59 26.33
C ARG A 349 33.65 -11.82 27.30
N ARG A 350 32.55 -11.07 27.19
CA ARG A 350 31.38 -11.16 28.09
C ARG A 350 30.14 -11.65 27.38
N PHE A 351 29.99 -11.32 26.10
CA PHE A 351 28.91 -11.83 25.28
C PHE A 351 29.22 -13.18 24.65
N GLN A 352 28.21 -14.03 24.55
CA GLN A 352 28.25 -15.30 23.84
C GLN A 352 27.25 -15.25 22.66
N PRO A 353 27.71 -15.41 21.41
CA PRO A 353 26.83 -15.33 20.25
C PRO A 353 25.85 -16.50 20.18
N VAL A 354 24.62 -16.17 19.80
CA VAL A 354 23.53 -17.07 19.42
C VAL A 354 23.07 -16.62 18.03
N ILE A 355 23.28 -17.45 17.02
CA ILE A 355 22.89 -17.14 15.64
C ILE A 355 21.40 -17.43 15.49
N VAL A 356 20.66 -16.44 15.02
CA VAL A 356 19.22 -16.50 14.75
C VAL A 356 19.02 -16.39 13.25
N ASN A 357 18.66 -17.51 12.64
CA ASN A 357 18.43 -17.58 11.20
C ASN A 357 16.97 -17.22 10.88
N GLU A 358 16.73 -16.80 9.63
CA GLU A 358 15.39 -16.71 9.06
C GLU A 358 14.64 -18.06 9.20
N PRO A 359 13.38 -18.08 9.67
CA PRO A 359 12.61 -19.31 9.78
C PRO A 359 12.32 -19.91 8.39
N SER A 360 12.08 -21.22 8.35
CA SER A 360 11.62 -21.88 7.13
C SER A 360 10.22 -21.40 6.74
N GLN A 361 9.82 -21.58 5.48
CA GLN A 361 8.47 -21.22 5.04
C GLN A 361 7.40 -21.96 5.86
N GLU A 362 7.61 -23.24 6.17
CA GLU A 362 6.70 -24.03 6.99
C GLU A 362 6.58 -23.50 8.42
N ASP A 363 7.69 -23.08 9.02
CA ASP A 363 7.68 -22.52 10.38
C ASP A 363 7.08 -21.11 10.40
N ALA A 364 7.30 -20.31 9.35
CA ALA A 364 6.66 -19.02 9.20
C ALA A 364 5.12 -19.13 9.12
N VAL A 365 4.60 -20.13 8.39
CA VAL A 365 3.15 -20.42 8.36
C VAL A 365 2.63 -20.74 9.75
N LYS A 366 3.33 -21.59 10.52
CA LYS A 366 2.93 -21.91 11.91
C LYS A 366 2.95 -20.68 12.81
N ILE A 367 3.94 -19.78 12.66
CA ILE A 367 4.03 -18.52 13.39
C ILE A 367 2.79 -17.65 13.08
N LEU A 368 2.47 -17.47 11.80
CA LEU A 368 1.31 -16.67 11.36
C LEU A 368 -0.01 -17.25 11.84
N LEU A 369 -0.16 -18.58 11.83
CA LEU A 369 -1.34 -19.25 12.40
C LEU A 369 -1.48 -19.00 13.91
N GLY A 370 -0.37 -18.89 14.64
CA GLY A 370 -0.38 -18.62 16.09
C GLY A 370 -0.76 -17.19 16.46
N ILE A 371 -0.49 -16.22 15.59
CA ILE A 371 -0.82 -14.80 15.81
C ILE A 371 -2.13 -14.37 15.13
N ARG A 372 -2.66 -15.22 14.23
CA ARG A 372 -3.86 -14.97 13.42
C ARG A 372 -5.03 -14.44 14.24
N ASP A 373 -5.37 -15.10 15.34
CA ASP A 373 -6.53 -14.75 16.17
C ASP A 373 -6.49 -13.30 16.68
N ARG A 374 -5.29 -12.81 17.00
CA ARG A 374 -5.08 -11.42 17.46
C ARG A 374 -5.28 -10.40 16.34
N TYR A 375 -4.79 -10.69 15.14
CA TYR A 375 -5.01 -9.83 13.98
C TYR A 375 -6.46 -9.85 13.51
N GLU A 376 -7.13 -11.00 13.57
CA GLU A 376 -8.56 -11.13 13.30
C GLU A 376 -9.40 -10.26 14.25
N GLU A 377 -9.10 -10.30 15.56
CA GLU A 377 -9.78 -9.48 16.56
C GLU A 377 -9.51 -7.97 16.37
N TYR A 378 -8.26 -7.60 16.10
CA TYR A 378 -7.84 -6.21 15.93
C TYR A 378 -8.48 -5.56 14.69
N HIS A 379 -8.46 -6.26 13.56
CA HIS A 379 -9.00 -5.77 12.28
C HIS A 379 -10.48 -6.06 12.09
N LYS A 380 -11.07 -6.92 12.93
CA LYS A 380 -12.44 -7.43 12.77
C LYS A 380 -12.64 -8.10 11.42
N CYS A 381 -11.67 -8.89 11.00
CA CYS A 381 -11.70 -9.67 9.77
C CYS A 381 -11.44 -11.16 10.06
N ARG A 382 -11.78 -12.04 9.12
CA ARG A 382 -11.39 -13.45 9.14
C ARG A 382 -10.30 -13.66 8.10
N ILE A 383 -9.15 -14.15 8.53
CA ILE A 383 -8.01 -14.44 7.66
C ILE A 383 -8.08 -15.91 7.28
N THR A 384 -8.16 -16.25 6.00
CA THR A 384 -8.23 -17.66 5.58
C THR A 384 -6.86 -18.35 5.71
N GLN A 385 -6.84 -19.67 5.82
CA GLN A 385 -5.56 -20.41 5.88
C GLN A 385 -4.78 -20.28 4.56
N GLU A 386 -5.48 -20.31 3.43
CA GLU A 386 -4.91 -20.05 2.11
C GLU A 386 -4.25 -18.66 2.02
N ALA A 387 -4.82 -17.66 2.70
CA ALA A 387 -4.23 -16.34 2.79
C ALA A 387 -2.88 -16.40 3.54
N VAL A 388 -2.80 -17.10 4.68
CA VAL A 388 -1.54 -17.25 5.42
C VAL A 388 -0.45 -17.91 4.56
N ASP A 389 -0.79 -19.00 3.87
CA ASP A 389 0.14 -19.70 2.98
C ASP A 389 0.59 -18.79 1.82
N ALA A 390 -0.35 -18.02 1.24
CA ALA A 390 -0.06 -17.04 0.21
C ALA A 390 0.85 -15.91 0.73
N ALA A 391 0.66 -15.40 1.95
CA ALA A 391 1.51 -14.37 2.54
C ALA A 391 2.97 -14.81 2.62
N VAL A 392 3.22 -16.03 3.10
CA VAL A 392 4.57 -16.58 3.21
C VAL A 392 5.17 -16.82 1.83
N TYR A 393 4.41 -17.44 0.93
CA TYR A 393 4.89 -17.78 -0.41
C TYR A 393 5.22 -16.51 -1.23
N LEU A 394 4.28 -15.57 -1.28
CA LEU A 394 4.42 -14.33 -2.06
C LEU A 394 5.50 -13.42 -1.48
N SER A 395 5.57 -13.28 -0.16
CA SER A 395 6.62 -12.47 0.47
C SER A 395 8.02 -13.08 0.27
N SER A 396 8.17 -14.40 0.35
CA SER A 396 9.45 -15.07 0.09
C SER A 396 9.89 -14.92 -1.36
N ARG A 397 8.94 -14.94 -2.30
CA ARG A 397 9.22 -14.89 -3.74
C ARG A 397 9.47 -13.49 -4.29
N TYR A 398 8.68 -12.50 -3.85
CA TYR A 398 8.64 -11.17 -4.45
C TYR A 398 9.28 -10.07 -3.59
N ILE A 399 9.41 -10.29 -2.27
CA ILE A 399 10.01 -9.32 -1.33
C ILE A 399 11.34 -9.90 -0.81
N ALA A 400 12.45 -9.45 -1.40
CA ALA A 400 13.79 -9.99 -1.14
C ALA A 400 14.64 -9.15 -0.17
N ASP A 401 14.25 -7.89 0.06
CA ASP A 401 14.92 -6.93 0.95
C ASP A 401 14.57 -7.12 2.43
N ARG A 402 13.51 -7.89 2.71
CA ARG A 402 13.06 -8.24 4.06
C ARG A 402 13.13 -9.74 4.29
N TYR A 403 13.20 -10.10 5.57
CA TYR A 403 13.30 -11.48 6.02
C TYR A 403 11.99 -11.96 6.65
N LEU A 404 11.72 -13.26 6.57
CA LEU A 404 10.65 -13.90 7.33
C LEU A 404 10.98 -13.89 8.84
N PRO A 405 9.98 -13.88 9.73
CA PRO A 405 8.54 -13.85 9.44
C PRO A 405 7.96 -12.43 9.23
N ASP A 406 8.70 -11.37 9.59
CA ASP A 406 8.27 -9.97 9.60
C ASP A 406 7.51 -9.54 8.34
N LYS A 407 8.10 -9.76 7.16
CA LYS A 407 7.45 -9.39 5.89
C LYS A 407 6.11 -10.07 5.64
N ALA A 408 5.90 -11.28 6.15
CA ALA A 408 4.63 -11.99 5.97
C ALA A 408 3.58 -11.52 6.99
N ILE A 409 4.01 -11.16 8.20
CA ILE A 409 3.15 -10.56 9.22
C ILE A 409 2.61 -9.22 8.73
N ASP A 410 3.49 -8.36 8.22
CA ASP A 410 3.07 -7.05 7.73
C ASP A 410 2.10 -7.15 6.54
N LEU A 411 2.30 -8.12 5.63
CA LEU A 411 1.37 -8.33 4.51
C LEU A 411 -0.03 -8.71 4.99
N ILE A 412 -0.14 -9.55 6.03
CA ILE A 412 -1.43 -9.92 6.63
C ILE A 412 -2.05 -8.71 7.34
N ASP A 413 -1.25 -7.94 8.08
CA ASP A 413 -1.70 -6.76 8.80
C ASP A 413 -2.27 -5.69 7.84
N GLU A 414 -1.53 -5.40 6.76
CA GLU A 414 -1.96 -4.43 5.75
C GLU A 414 -3.15 -4.95 4.93
N ALA A 415 -3.19 -6.25 4.59
CA ALA A 415 -4.35 -6.85 3.92
C ALA A 415 -5.61 -6.78 4.82
N GLY A 416 -5.48 -7.03 6.12
CA GLY A 416 -6.55 -6.90 7.11
C GLY A 416 -7.07 -5.48 7.22
N SER A 417 -6.16 -4.50 7.33
CA SER A 417 -6.49 -3.07 7.37
C SER A 417 -7.19 -2.61 6.10
N ARG A 418 -6.67 -3.00 4.93
CA ARG A 418 -7.25 -2.66 3.62
C ARG A 418 -8.63 -3.25 3.43
N ALA A 419 -8.80 -4.54 3.71
CA ALA A 419 -10.09 -5.21 3.56
C ALA A 419 -11.16 -4.55 4.46
N ARG A 420 -10.78 -4.10 5.65
CA ARG A 420 -11.66 -3.34 6.55
C ARG A 420 -12.08 -1.99 5.97
N ILE A 421 -11.13 -1.25 5.39
CA ILE A 421 -11.39 0.05 4.74
C ILE A 421 -12.30 -0.12 3.52
N ASP A 422 -12.05 -1.13 2.69
CA ASP A 422 -12.83 -1.39 1.48
C ASP A 422 -14.26 -1.83 1.84
N ALA A 423 -14.41 -2.67 2.87
CA ALA A 423 -15.73 -3.01 3.42
C ALA A 423 -16.48 -1.77 3.96
N PHE A 424 -15.77 -0.85 4.62
CA PHE A 424 -16.38 0.40 5.08
C PHE A 424 -16.82 1.30 3.90
N LYS A 425 -16.00 1.41 2.84
CA LYS A 425 -16.36 2.15 1.62
C LYS A 425 -17.59 1.56 0.94
N ARG A 426 -17.63 0.24 0.73
CA ARG A 426 -18.79 -0.45 0.14
C ARG A 426 -20.07 -0.19 0.92
N ARG A 427 -20.04 -0.34 2.26
CA ARG A 427 -21.20 -0.02 3.11
C ARG A 427 -21.62 1.44 3.03
N LYS A 428 -20.67 2.37 2.88
CA LYS A 428 -20.98 3.79 2.70
C LYS A 428 -21.61 4.03 1.33
N GLU A 429 -21.08 3.46 0.26
CA GLU A 429 -21.61 3.55 -1.10
C GLU A 429 -23.01 2.95 -1.19
N GLU A 430 -23.25 1.78 -0.60
CA GLU A 430 -24.59 1.17 -0.51
C GLU A 430 -25.56 2.12 0.19
N ARG A 431 -25.18 2.65 1.36
CA ARG A 431 -26.01 3.61 2.11
C ARG A 431 -26.25 4.93 1.38
N VAL A 432 -25.26 5.43 0.65
CA VAL A 432 -25.37 6.68 -0.13
C VAL A 432 -26.16 6.46 -1.42
N SER A 433 -26.02 5.30 -2.08
CA SER A 433 -26.76 4.93 -3.29
C SER A 433 -28.27 4.85 -3.03
N ILE A 434 -28.65 4.43 -1.82
CA ILE A 434 -30.03 4.50 -1.35
C ILE A 434 -30.44 5.99 -1.27
N LEU A 435 -29.67 6.84 -0.60
CA LEU A 435 -30.02 8.26 -0.46
C LEU A 435 -29.96 9.09 -1.75
N SER A 436 -29.31 8.62 -2.82
CA SER A 436 -29.14 9.35 -4.08
C SER A 436 -30.14 8.96 -5.18
N LYS A 437 -30.95 7.91 -5.00
CA LYS A 437 -31.98 7.54 -5.97
C LYS A 437 -33.06 8.63 -6.05
N THR A 438 -33.44 9.00 -7.27
CA THR A 438 -34.48 10.00 -7.50
C THR A 438 -35.85 9.48 -7.01
N PRO A 439 -36.79 10.34 -6.57
CA PRO A 439 -38.11 9.88 -6.12
C PRO A 439 -38.82 8.98 -7.15
N SER A 440 -38.61 9.24 -8.45
CA SER A 440 -39.12 8.43 -9.56
C SER A 440 -38.64 6.97 -9.56
N GLU A 441 -37.36 6.74 -9.27
CA GLU A 441 -36.77 5.38 -9.23
C GLU A 441 -37.28 4.60 -8.01
N TYR A 442 -37.48 5.30 -6.89
CA TYR A 442 -38.15 4.72 -5.72
C TYR A 442 -39.59 4.29 -6.01
N TRP A 443 -40.36 5.14 -6.68
CA TRP A 443 -41.73 4.81 -7.07
C TRP A 443 -41.80 3.70 -8.12
N GLN A 444 -40.76 3.51 -8.93
CA GLN A 444 -40.65 2.37 -9.84
C GLN A 444 -40.32 1.07 -9.10
N ALA A 445 -39.37 1.10 -8.15
CA ALA A 445 -39.05 -0.07 -7.34
C ALA A 445 -40.24 -0.52 -6.47
N ILE A 446 -40.98 0.42 -5.86
CA ILE A 446 -42.19 0.11 -5.09
C ILE A 446 -43.27 -0.49 -6.00
N ARG A 447 -43.48 0.07 -7.20
CA ARG A 447 -44.44 -0.48 -8.17
C ARG A 447 -44.02 -1.86 -8.67
N ALA A 448 -42.74 -2.11 -8.87
CA ALA A 448 -42.26 -3.43 -9.27
C ALA A 448 -42.51 -4.49 -8.18
N VAL A 449 -42.29 -4.15 -6.91
CA VAL A 449 -42.59 -5.05 -5.78
C VAL A 449 -44.10 -5.28 -5.63
N GLN A 450 -44.91 -4.24 -5.80
CA GLN A 450 -46.38 -4.36 -5.78
C GLN A 450 -46.90 -5.21 -6.94
N ALA A 451 -46.38 -5.01 -8.16
CA ALA A 451 -46.74 -5.80 -9.33
C ALA A 451 -46.32 -7.27 -9.18
N ALA A 452 -45.16 -7.54 -8.56
CA ALA A 452 -44.74 -8.91 -8.25
C ALA A 452 -45.64 -9.59 -7.20
N GLN A 453 -46.13 -8.83 -6.20
CA GLN A 453 -47.11 -9.33 -5.24
C GLN A 453 -48.49 -9.54 -5.86
N GLU A 454 -48.94 -8.66 -6.75
CA GLU A 454 -50.21 -8.81 -7.48
C GLU A 454 -50.17 -10.00 -8.45
N ALA A 455 -49.05 -10.21 -9.15
CA ALA A 455 -48.84 -11.38 -9.99
C ALA A 455 -48.82 -12.70 -9.19
N ALA A 456 -48.30 -12.66 -7.96
CA ALA A 456 -48.36 -13.80 -7.03
C ALA A 456 -49.78 -14.06 -6.46
N PHE A 457 -50.69 -13.08 -6.53
CA PHE A 457 -52.05 -13.16 -6.00
C PHE A 457 -53.11 -13.50 -7.06
N VAL A 458 -52.72 -13.86 -8.29
CA VAL A 458 -53.67 -14.31 -9.32
C VAL A 458 -54.24 -15.70 -8.93
N PRO A 459 -55.57 -15.84 -8.74
CA PRO A 459 -56.16 -17.13 -8.43
C PRO A 459 -56.02 -18.08 -9.62
N GLN A 460 -55.60 -19.33 -9.36
CA GLN A 460 -55.37 -20.44 -10.30
C GLN A 460 -56.57 -20.85 -11.21
N SER A 461 -57.63 -20.06 -11.28
CA SER A 461 -58.89 -20.42 -11.95
C SER A 461 -59.08 -19.80 -13.35
N ALA A 462 -58.11 -19.06 -13.88
CA ALA A 462 -58.16 -18.50 -15.23
C ALA A 462 -56.97 -18.97 -16.08
N LEU A 463 -56.78 -20.28 -16.18
CA LEU A 463 -55.90 -20.92 -17.16
C LEU A 463 -56.73 -21.22 -18.41
N GLY A 464 -56.77 -20.28 -19.35
CA GLY A 464 -57.44 -20.49 -20.64
C GLY A 464 -56.99 -19.53 -21.71
N ASP A 465 -57.04 -18.21 -21.45
CA ASP A 465 -57.03 -17.22 -22.55
C ASP A 465 -56.04 -16.06 -22.35
N SER A 466 -54.80 -16.30 -21.92
CA SER A 466 -53.85 -15.19 -21.76
C SER A 466 -52.40 -15.45 -22.18
N GLU A 467 -52.18 -16.33 -23.16
CA GLU A 467 -50.85 -16.45 -23.79
C GLU A 467 -50.58 -15.26 -24.74
N TYR A 468 -51.61 -14.61 -25.27
CA TYR A 468 -51.48 -13.49 -26.22
C TYR A 468 -51.18 -12.13 -25.57
N LEU A 469 -51.45 -11.95 -24.27
CA LEU A 469 -51.24 -10.66 -23.59
C LEU A 469 -49.83 -10.53 -22.97
N ILE A 470 -49.23 -11.65 -22.54
CA ILE A 470 -47.90 -11.67 -21.92
C ILE A 470 -46.81 -11.29 -22.94
N GLU A 471 -46.98 -11.69 -24.20
CA GLU A 471 -46.05 -11.38 -25.29
C GLU A 471 -46.10 -9.89 -25.71
N SER A 472 -47.28 -9.26 -25.60
CA SER A 472 -47.45 -7.83 -25.89
C SER A 472 -46.84 -6.92 -24.81
N ALA A 473 -46.88 -7.34 -23.54
CA ALA A 473 -46.30 -6.58 -22.43
C ALA A 473 -44.76 -6.66 -22.44
N ALA A 474 -44.19 -7.80 -22.84
CA ALA A 474 -42.74 -8.00 -22.94
C ALA A 474 -42.07 -7.08 -23.99
N ASN A 475 -42.79 -6.67 -25.03
CA ASN A 475 -42.27 -5.80 -26.09
C ASN A 475 -42.30 -4.30 -25.76
N THR A 476 -42.86 -3.88 -24.61
CA THR A 476 -43.04 -2.46 -24.28
C THR A 476 -42.06 -1.95 -23.19
N LEU A 477 -41.13 -2.79 -22.71
CA LEU A 477 -40.07 -2.39 -21.77
C LEU A 477 -38.75 -2.19 -22.53
N PRO A 478 -38.02 -1.08 -22.34
CA PRO A 478 -36.78 -0.84 -23.06
C PRO A 478 -35.71 -1.84 -22.61
N LYS A 479 -35.11 -2.51 -23.59
CA LYS A 479 -33.90 -3.34 -23.47
C LYS A 479 -32.76 -2.52 -22.85
N ALA A 480 -32.55 -2.69 -21.55
CA ALA A 480 -31.30 -2.34 -20.91
C ALA A 480 -31.03 -3.33 -19.78
N VAL A 481 -29.79 -3.78 -19.74
CA VAL A 481 -29.16 -4.72 -18.80
C VAL A 481 -29.32 -6.20 -19.17
N ASP A 482 -28.37 -6.68 -19.97
CA ASP A 482 -27.94 -8.07 -19.98
C ASP A 482 -27.38 -8.39 -18.58
N ILE A 483 -28.10 -9.21 -17.81
CA ILE A 483 -27.63 -9.77 -16.54
C ILE A 483 -27.39 -11.25 -16.78
N ASP A 484 -26.14 -11.66 -16.64
CA ASP A 484 -25.68 -13.04 -16.70
C ASP A 484 -26.49 -13.94 -15.73
N GLN A 485 -27.10 -14.98 -16.28
CA GLN A 485 -28.02 -15.90 -15.59
C GLN A 485 -27.35 -16.93 -14.66
N GLU A 486 -26.09 -16.75 -14.26
CA GLU A 486 -25.39 -17.69 -13.36
C GLU A 486 -25.32 -17.25 -11.89
N SER A 487 -25.92 -16.11 -11.51
CA SER A 487 -25.77 -15.53 -10.17
C SER A 487 -26.98 -15.64 -9.22
N VAL A 488 -28.01 -16.42 -9.55
CA VAL A 488 -29.20 -16.58 -8.69
C VAL A 488 -29.15 -17.86 -7.86
N SER A 489 -28.10 -18.01 -7.04
CA SER A 489 -28.20 -18.76 -5.78
C SER A 489 -28.28 -17.74 -4.66
N LEU A 490 -29.51 -17.47 -4.19
CA LEU A 490 -29.79 -16.57 -3.07
C LEU A 490 -28.91 -16.92 -1.85
N PRO A 491 -28.04 -16.02 -1.35
CA PRO A 491 -27.29 -16.28 -0.13
C PRO A 491 -28.21 -16.02 1.06
N VAL A 492 -28.68 -17.10 1.70
CA VAL A 492 -29.51 -17.09 2.92
C VAL A 492 -28.71 -16.67 4.18
N ASN A 493 -27.61 -15.94 4.04
CA ASN A 493 -26.67 -15.62 5.13
C ASN A 493 -26.58 -14.14 5.55
N GLU A 494 -27.48 -13.27 5.09
CA GLU A 494 -27.48 -11.82 5.42
C GLU A 494 -27.82 -11.47 6.89
N LEU A 495 -28.00 -12.47 7.77
CA LEU A 495 -28.24 -12.25 9.20
C LEU A 495 -27.04 -12.61 10.10
N MET A 496 -25.90 -12.98 9.53
CA MET A 496 -24.62 -12.98 10.26
C MET A 496 -23.85 -11.72 9.89
N GLU A 497 -23.49 -10.91 10.89
CA GLU A 497 -22.65 -9.71 10.73
C GLU A 497 -21.53 -9.96 9.72
N GLY A 498 -21.51 -9.15 8.65
CA GLY A 498 -20.58 -9.28 7.52
C GLY A 498 -19.11 -9.18 7.95
N SER A 499 -18.54 -10.31 8.36
CA SER A 499 -17.13 -10.44 8.65
C SER A 499 -16.36 -10.26 7.35
N VAL A 500 -15.51 -9.23 7.31
CA VAL A 500 -14.57 -9.01 6.22
C VAL A 500 -13.67 -10.23 6.12
N ILE A 501 -13.58 -10.87 4.95
CA ILE A 501 -12.72 -12.04 4.75
C ILE A 501 -11.46 -11.60 4.00
N VAL A 502 -10.29 -12.05 4.46
CA VAL A 502 -9.00 -11.86 3.80
C VAL A 502 -8.60 -13.19 3.17
N GLY A 503 -8.59 -13.21 1.84
CA GLY A 503 -8.17 -14.32 1.00
C GLY A 503 -6.78 -14.12 0.38
N PRO A 504 -6.37 -15.05 -0.51
CA PRO A 504 -5.11 -14.93 -1.24
C PRO A 504 -5.10 -13.72 -2.21
N SER A 505 -6.27 -13.30 -2.70
CA SER A 505 -6.43 -12.13 -3.58
C SER A 505 -6.01 -10.82 -2.91
N GLU A 506 -6.44 -10.59 -1.67
CA GLU A 506 -6.13 -9.38 -0.91
C GLU A 506 -4.62 -9.29 -0.63
N ILE A 507 -3.98 -10.43 -0.34
CA ILE A 507 -2.54 -10.49 -0.11
C ILE A 507 -1.77 -10.27 -1.42
N ALA A 508 -2.23 -10.83 -2.54
CA ALA A 508 -1.64 -10.57 -3.84
C ALA A 508 -1.70 -9.07 -4.20
N ALA A 509 -2.83 -8.40 -3.91
CA ALA A 509 -3.00 -6.97 -4.16
C ALA A 509 -2.03 -6.12 -3.31
N VAL A 510 -1.85 -6.45 -2.03
CA VAL A 510 -0.89 -5.74 -1.14
C VAL A 510 0.55 -6.03 -1.58
N THR A 511 0.89 -7.29 -1.87
CA THR A 511 2.23 -7.65 -2.35
C THR A 511 2.56 -6.96 -3.67
N SER A 512 1.57 -6.82 -4.56
CA SER A 512 1.72 -6.10 -5.83
C SER A 512 2.00 -4.61 -5.60
N MET A 513 1.36 -4.00 -4.61
CA MET A 513 1.59 -2.60 -4.24
C MET A 513 3.01 -2.39 -3.68
N TRP A 514 3.46 -3.28 -2.80
CA TRP A 514 4.77 -3.19 -2.16
C TRP A 514 5.93 -3.46 -3.11
N SER A 515 5.79 -4.52 -3.90
CA SER A 515 6.85 -4.97 -4.81
C SER A 515 6.83 -4.25 -6.16
N GLY A 516 5.74 -3.57 -6.49
CA GLY A 516 5.51 -2.99 -7.82
C GLY A 516 5.34 -4.04 -8.93
N ILE A 517 5.20 -5.32 -8.58
CA ILE A 517 5.04 -6.42 -9.54
C ILE A 517 3.57 -6.84 -9.54
N PRO A 518 2.87 -6.82 -10.70
CA PRO A 518 1.49 -7.30 -10.80
C PRO A 518 1.44 -8.82 -10.60
N ILE A 519 0.99 -9.23 -9.42
CA ILE A 519 0.83 -10.63 -8.95
C ILE A 519 -0.62 -11.10 -9.04
N GLU A 520 -1.57 -10.17 -9.21
CA GLU A 520 -2.99 -10.50 -9.36
C GLU A 520 -3.22 -11.45 -10.54
N GLN A 521 -4.25 -12.30 -10.42
CA GLN A 521 -4.66 -13.15 -11.53
C GLN A 521 -5.05 -12.26 -12.71
N LEU A 522 -4.57 -12.62 -13.90
CA LEU A 522 -4.85 -11.87 -15.12
C LEU A 522 -6.36 -11.70 -15.26
N THR A 523 -6.82 -10.45 -15.16
CA THR A 523 -8.21 -10.11 -15.46
C THR A 523 -8.53 -10.51 -16.90
N SER A 524 -9.80 -10.76 -17.21
CA SER A 524 -10.24 -11.04 -18.59
C SER A 524 -9.72 -9.99 -19.57
N ASP A 525 -9.70 -8.73 -19.16
CA ASP A 525 -9.16 -7.61 -19.94
C ASP A 525 -7.65 -7.71 -20.17
N GLU A 526 -6.86 -8.12 -19.16
CA GLU A 526 -5.41 -8.32 -19.32
C GLU A 526 -5.09 -9.52 -20.20
N GLN A 527 -5.88 -10.60 -20.11
CA GLN A 527 -5.74 -11.75 -21.01
C GLN A 527 -6.01 -11.34 -22.46
N LEU A 528 -7.08 -10.58 -22.71
CA LEU A 528 -7.39 -10.05 -24.03
C LEU A 528 -6.29 -9.10 -24.54
N LYS A 529 -5.71 -8.25 -23.67
CA LYS A 529 -4.56 -7.41 -24.01
C LYS A 529 -3.33 -8.24 -24.38
N LEU A 530 -3.04 -9.32 -23.65
CA LEU A 530 -1.93 -10.22 -23.93
C LEU A 530 -2.09 -10.99 -25.24
N ILE A 531 -3.31 -11.44 -25.54
CA ILE A 531 -3.64 -12.11 -26.81
C ILE A 531 -3.49 -11.12 -27.97
N ASN A 532 -3.93 -9.88 -27.78
CA ASN A 532 -3.85 -8.82 -28.80
C ASN A 532 -2.56 -7.99 -28.73
N LEU A 533 -1.55 -8.41 -27.96
CA LEU A 533 -0.32 -7.64 -27.76
C LEU A 533 0.41 -7.38 -29.08
N GLU A 534 0.39 -8.34 -29.99
CA GLU A 534 0.99 -8.22 -31.33
C GLU A 534 0.38 -7.05 -32.11
N LYS A 535 -0.96 -6.97 -32.12
CA LYS A 535 -1.69 -5.88 -32.80
C LYS A 535 -1.42 -4.53 -32.15
N LEU A 536 -1.36 -4.49 -30.82
CA LEU A 536 -1.04 -3.26 -30.08
C LEU A 536 0.38 -2.77 -30.35
N LEU A 537 1.35 -3.67 -30.48
CA LEU A 537 2.72 -3.29 -30.84
C LEU A 537 2.82 -2.85 -32.31
N GLN A 538 2.06 -3.49 -33.21
CA GLN A 538 1.99 -3.14 -34.63
C GLN A 538 1.37 -1.76 -34.89
N THR A 539 0.53 -1.22 -33.99
CA THR A 539 0.02 0.15 -34.16
C THR A 539 1.13 1.21 -34.08
N ARG A 540 2.27 0.90 -33.43
CA ARG A 540 3.38 1.83 -33.23
C ARG A 540 4.65 1.43 -34.00
N VAL A 541 4.87 0.13 -34.21
CA VAL A 541 6.05 -0.41 -34.91
C VAL A 541 5.63 -0.97 -36.26
N VAL A 542 6.16 -0.38 -37.33
CA VAL A 542 5.83 -0.76 -38.70
C VAL A 542 6.93 -1.63 -39.31
N GLY A 543 6.53 -2.75 -39.93
CA GLY A 543 7.40 -3.55 -40.80
C GLY A 543 8.34 -4.53 -40.09
N GLN A 544 8.15 -4.77 -38.79
CA GLN A 544 9.00 -5.64 -37.97
C GLN A 544 8.20 -6.76 -37.29
N ASP A 545 7.33 -7.43 -38.04
CA ASP A 545 6.37 -8.42 -37.52
C ASP A 545 7.07 -9.60 -36.82
N ASP A 546 8.20 -10.06 -37.36
CA ASP A 546 9.00 -11.14 -36.75
C ASP A 546 9.45 -10.78 -35.32
N ALA A 547 9.89 -9.53 -35.15
CA ALA A 547 10.35 -9.01 -33.86
C ALA A 547 9.19 -8.88 -32.86
N VAL A 548 8.04 -8.37 -33.32
CA VAL A 548 6.83 -8.26 -32.51
C VAL A 548 6.33 -9.63 -32.07
N ASN A 549 6.33 -10.62 -32.97
CA ASN A 549 5.89 -11.98 -32.70
C ASN A 549 6.83 -12.72 -31.74
N ALA A 550 8.15 -12.49 -31.83
CA ALA A 550 9.13 -13.06 -30.92
C ALA A 550 8.92 -12.56 -29.48
N ILE A 551 8.80 -11.24 -29.31
CA ILE A 551 8.57 -10.60 -27.99
C ILE A 551 7.23 -11.06 -27.41
N SER A 552 6.17 -11.04 -28.21
CA SER A 552 4.83 -11.42 -27.75
C SER A 552 4.77 -12.88 -27.32
N ARG A 553 5.48 -13.78 -28.00
CA ARG A 553 5.66 -15.18 -27.56
C ARG A 553 6.42 -15.27 -26.24
N ALA A 554 7.52 -14.55 -26.09
CA ALA A 554 8.33 -14.57 -24.87
C ALA A 554 7.54 -14.07 -23.64
N VAL A 555 6.82 -12.95 -23.79
CA VAL A 555 5.98 -12.37 -22.73
C VAL A 555 4.82 -13.29 -22.35
N ARG A 556 4.15 -13.92 -23.33
CA ARG A 556 3.09 -14.89 -23.08
C ARG A 556 3.60 -16.12 -22.31
N ARG A 557 4.76 -16.68 -22.68
CA ARG A 557 5.39 -17.80 -21.95
C ARG A 557 5.67 -17.45 -20.49
N ALA A 558 6.19 -16.25 -20.24
CA ALA A 558 6.50 -15.78 -18.89
C ALA A 558 5.23 -15.59 -18.05
N ARG A 559 4.15 -15.05 -18.63
CA ARG A 559 2.88 -14.82 -17.92
C ARG A 559 2.12 -16.09 -17.58
N VAL A 560 2.20 -17.12 -18.43
CA VAL A 560 1.59 -18.44 -18.16
C VAL A 560 2.42 -19.26 -17.16
N GLY A 561 3.61 -18.79 -16.76
CA GLY A 561 4.44 -19.47 -15.76
C GLY A 561 5.19 -20.69 -16.31
N LEU A 562 5.24 -20.89 -17.64
CA LEU A 562 5.98 -21.98 -18.30
C LEU A 562 7.49 -21.74 -18.38
N LYS A 563 7.94 -20.64 -17.78
CA LYS A 563 9.33 -20.19 -17.81
C LYS A 563 10.00 -20.51 -16.48
N ASP A 564 11.29 -20.78 -16.54
CA ASP A 564 12.15 -20.92 -15.36
C ASP A 564 12.01 -19.72 -14.40
N PRO A 565 11.59 -19.94 -13.13
CA PRO A 565 11.45 -18.90 -12.12
C PRO A 565 12.76 -18.21 -11.73
N SER A 566 13.91 -18.85 -11.98
CA SER A 566 15.22 -18.33 -11.58
C SER A 566 15.77 -17.28 -12.56
N ARG A 567 15.29 -17.25 -13.81
CA ARG A 567 15.82 -16.41 -14.90
C ARG A 567 14.98 -15.13 -15.11
N PRO A 568 15.45 -14.09 -15.83
CA PRO A 568 14.68 -12.88 -16.19
C PRO A 568 13.57 -13.17 -17.21
N ILE A 569 12.49 -12.36 -17.28
CA ILE A 569 11.26 -12.59 -18.10
C ILE A 569 11.59 -13.05 -19.52
N ALA A 570 12.51 -12.36 -20.17
CA ALA A 570 13.22 -12.86 -21.32
C ALA A 570 14.54 -12.09 -21.45
N ALA A 571 15.53 -12.73 -22.05
CA ALA A 571 16.75 -12.11 -22.52
C ALA A 571 16.78 -12.15 -24.05
N MET A 572 16.73 -10.98 -24.71
CA MET A 572 16.65 -10.89 -26.16
C MET A 572 17.76 -10.00 -26.73
N LEU A 573 18.26 -10.37 -27.90
CA LEU A 573 19.25 -9.58 -28.65
C LEU A 573 18.65 -9.10 -29.98
N PHE A 574 18.60 -7.78 -30.16
CA PHE A 574 18.06 -7.11 -31.34
C PHE A 574 19.18 -6.69 -32.28
N CYS A 575 19.31 -7.40 -33.39
CA CYS A 575 20.33 -7.16 -34.42
C CYS A 575 19.73 -6.46 -35.63
N GLY A 576 20.46 -5.51 -36.23
CA GLY A 576 19.94 -4.76 -37.39
C GLY A 576 20.69 -3.45 -37.65
N PRO A 577 20.40 -2.74 -38.75
CA PRO A 577 20.94 -1.40 -38.98
C PRO A 577 20.35 -0.37 -38.00
N THR A 578 20.96 0.81 -37.93
CA THR A 578 20.46 1.89 -37.07
C THR A 578 19.17 2.49 -37.63
N GLY A 579 18.25 2.93 -36.76
CA GLY A 579 17.04 3.64 -37.18
C GLY A 579 15.91 2.79 -37.76
N VAL A 580 15.94 1.46 -37.58
CA VAL A 580 14.85 0.54 -38.01
C VAL A 580 13.77 0.28 -36.96
N GLY A 581 13.90 0.82 -35.75
CA GLY A 581 12.87 0.73 -34.70
C GLY A 581 13.16 -0.20 -33.52
N LYS A 582 14.39 -0.69 -33.33
CA LYS A 582 14.77 -1.54 -32.17
C LYS A 582 14.38 -0.92 -30.82
N THR A 583 14.79 0.34 -30.61
CA THR A 583 14.47 1.11 -29.41
C THR A 583 12.98 1.43 -29.31
N GLU A 584 12.32 1.68 -30.45
CA GLU A 584 10.90 2.06 -30.49
C GLU A 584 9.99 0.88 -30.11
N LEU A 585 10.33 -0.34 -30.55
CA LEU A 585 9.64 -1.55 -30.11
C LEU A 585 9.74 -1.78 -28.61
N THR A 586 10.89 -1.43 -28.03
CA THR A 586 11.10 -1.54 -26.59
C THR A 586 10.24 -0.54 -25.81
N LYS A 587 10.12 0.70 -26.32
CA LYS A 587 9.24 1.73 -25.74
C LYS A 587 7.76 1.37 -25.86
N ALA A 588 7.33 0.87 -27.02
CA ALA A 588 5.96 0.40 -27.23
C ALA A 588 5.61 -0.71 -26.24
N LEU A 589 6.54 -1.64 -26.01
CA LEU A 589 6.37 -2.70 -25.03
C LEU A 589 6.29 -2.17 -23.59
N ALA A 590 7.14 -1.21 -23.22
CA ALA A 590 7.08 -0.57 -21.90
C ALA A 590 5.72 0.10 -21.66
N GLN A 591 5.21 0.83 -22.65
CA GLN A 591 3.90 1.49 -22.56
C GLN A 591 2.75 0.49 -22.42
N HIS A 592 2.68 -0.53 -23.28
CA HIS A 592 1.51 -1.42 -23.35
C HIS A 592 1.51 -2.55 -22.31
N PHE A 593 2.70 -3.06 -21.93
CA PHE A 593 2.81 -4.19 -21.00
C PHE A 593 3.23 -3.78 -19.58
N PHE A 594 4.07 -2.74 -19.43
CA PHE A 594 4.48 -2.22 -18.12
C PHE A 594 3.68 -0.97 -17.70
N GLY A 595 2.79 -0.48 -18.57
CA GLY A 595 1.85 0.62 -18.31
C GLY A 595 2.42 2.02 -18.49
N ALA A 596 3.76 2.17 -18.52
CA ALA A 596 4.42 3.47 -18.66
C ALA A 596 5.71 3.36 -19.47
N GLU A 597 6.01 4.36 -20.31
CA GLU A 597 7.29 4.45 -21.00
C GLU A 597 8.47 4.61 -20.01
N ASP A 598 8.25 5.35 -18.92
CA ASP A 598 9.22 5.56 -17.83
C ASP A 598 9.55 4.29 -17.03
N ALA A 599 8.85 3.18 -17.31
CA ALA A 599 9.21 1.88 -16.78
C ALA A 599 10.43 1.28 -17.49
N MET A 600 10.90 1.87 -18.59
CA MET A 600 12.10 1.42 -19.31
C MET A 600 13.37 2.06 -18.74
N ILE A 601 14.31 1.23 -18.30
CA ILE A 601 15.67 1.63 -17.93
C ILE A 601 16.54 1.53 -19.19
N ARG A 602 16.99 2.67 -19.72
CA ARG A 602 17.89 2.71 -20.88
C ARG A 602 19.32 2.97 -20.45
N LEU A 603 20.24 2.13 -20.90
CA LEU A 603 21.68 2.27 -20.69
C LEU A 603 22.39 2.25 -22.04
N ASP A 604 23.13 3.30 -22.36
CA ASP A 604 23.99 3.36 -23.55
C ASP A 604 25.34 2.72 -23.23
N MET A 605 25.67 1.61 -23.88
CA MET A 605 26.91 0.87 -23.61
C MET A 605 28.16 1.62 -24.09
N SER A 606 28.01 2.69 -24.90
CA SER A 606 29.10 3.61 -25.22
C SER A 606 29.61 4.37 -24.00
N GLU A 607 28.81 4.56 -22.95
CA GLU A 607 29.25 5.17 -21.68
C GLU A 607 30.05 4.19 -20.81
N TYR A 608 29.94 2.89 -21.09
CA TYR A 608 30.49 1.80 -20.30
C TYR A 608 31.62 1.05 -21.00
N MET A 609 32.38 1.75 -21.84
CA MET A 609 33.55 1.19 -22.55
C MET A 609 34.73 0.91 -21.62
N GLU A 610 34.83 1.61 -20.49
CA GLU A 610 35.98 1.58 -19.59
C GLU A 610 35.67 0.88 -18.27
N ARG A 611 36.68 0.21 -17.69
CA ARG A 611 36.49 -0.60 -16.48
C ARG A 611 35.95 0.18 -15.27
N HIS A 612 36.29 1.46 -15.13
CA HIS A 612 35.85 2.26 -13.98
C HIS A 612 34.41 2.78 -14.12
N THR A 613 33.86 2.87 -15.33
CA THR A 613 32.45 3.21 -15.54
C THR A 613 31.55 2.01 -15.28
N VAL A 614 32.04 0.78 -15.46
CA VAL A 614 31.34 -0.46 -15.06
C VAL A 614 30.99 -0.46 -13.57
N SER A 615 31.90 0.04 -12.71
CA SER A 615 31.63 0.18 -11.28
C SER A 615 30.45 1.10 -10.97
N LYS A 616 30.05 2.03 -11.86
CA LYS A 616 28.85 2.86 -11.67
C LYS A 616 27.55 2.05 -11.82
N LEU A 617 27.55 0.95 -12.59
CA LEU A 617 26.37 0.10 -12.80
C LEU A 617 26.06 -0.75 -11.56
N ILE A 618 27.08 -1.36 -10.97
CA ILE A 618 26.95 -2.20 -9.77
C ILE A 618 26.94 -1.33 -8.52
N GLY A 619 27.93 -0.44 -8.39
CA GLY A 619 28.28 0.33 -7.19
C GLY A 619 29.81 0.41 -7.03
N SER A 620 30.33 1.53 -6.52
CA SER A 620 31.77 1.67 -6.27
C SER A 620 32.22 0.69 -5.17
N PRO A 621 33.37 0.00 -5.33
CA PRO A 621 33.89 -0.89 -4.30
C PRO A 621 34.43 -0.13 -3.07
N PRO A 622 34.60 -0.80 -1.91
CA PRO A 622 35.16 -0.19 -0.70
C PRO A 622 36.47 0.55 -0.96
N GLY A 623 36.50 1.83 -0.57
CA GLY A 623 37.69 2.69 -0.68
C GLY A 623 37.73 3.62 -1.91
N TYR A 624 36.72 3.58 -2.79
CA TYR A 624 36.60 4.48 -3.93
C TYR A 624 35.56 5.59 -3.69
N VAL A 625 35.67 6.71 -4.42
CA VAL A 625 34.67 7.79 -4.38
C VAL A 625 33.32 7.25 -4.87
N GLY A 626 32.24 7.52 -4.13
CA GLY A 626 30.92 6.93 -4.36
C GLY A 626 30.69 5.62 -3.59
N TYR A 627 31.64 5.17 -2.75
CA TYR A 627 31.40 4.05 -1.84
C TYR A 627 30.28 4.39 -0.84
N GLY A 628 29.17 3.67 -0.91
CA GLY A 628 27.95 3.96 -0.14
C GLY A 628 26.74 4.24 -1.03
N GLU A 629 26.96 4.73 -2.24
CA GLU A 629 25.93 4.91 -3.27
C GLU A 629 25.74 3.59 -4.02
N GLY A 630 24.50 3.11 -4.13
CA GLY A 630 24.20 1.93 -4.94
C GLY A 630 24.37 2.20 -6.43
N GLY A 631 24.65 1.16 -7.19
CA GLY A 631 24.81 1.28 -8.65
C GLY A 631 23.57 1.76 -9.37
N THR A 632 23.76 2.38 -10.53
CA THR A 632 22.66 2.93 -11.33
C THR A 632 21.67 1.84 -11.77
N LEU A 633 22.16 0.67 -12.16
CA LEU A 633 21.33 -0.46 -12.58
C LEU A 633 20.72 -1.18 -11.37
N THR A 634 21.53 -1.47 -10.35
CA THR A 634 21.10 -2.20 -9.15
C THR A 634 20.04 -1.44 -8.36
N GLU A 635 20.19 -0.11 -8.20
CA GLU A 635 19.19 0.73 -7.53
C GLU A 635 17.91 0.91 -8.35
N ALA A 636 18.03 1.11 -9.67
CA ALA A 636 16.86 1.29 -10.54
C ALA A 636 15.97 0.03 -10.54
N VAL A 637 16.58 -1.15 -10.66
CA VAL A 637 15.87 -2.44 -10.63
C VAL A 637 15.35 -2.74 -9.23
N ARG A 638 16.08 -2.37 -8.16
CA ARG A 638 15.56 -2.53 -6.79
C ARG A 638 14.30 -1.69 -6.54
N LYS A 639 14.27 -0.45 -7.04
CA LYS A 639 13.10 0.45 -6.91
C LYS A 639 11.92 -0.02 -7.75
N ARG A 640 12.17 -0.57 -8.94
CA ARG A 640 11.14 -1.07 -9.86
C ARG A 640 11.58 -2.43 -10.45
N PRO A 641 11.28 -3.54 -9.76
CA PRO A 641 11.68 -4.88 -10.23
C PRO A 641 10.98 -5.29 -11.53
N PHE A 642 9.74 -4.83 -11.74
CA PHE A 642 8.96 -5.05 -12.96
C PHE A 642 9.25 -3.95 -13.99
N THR A 643 10.29 -4.15 -14.79
CA THR A 643 10.86 -3.15 -15.70
C THR A 643 11.42 -3.77 -16.97
N VAL A 644 11.54 -2.96 -18.03
CA VAL A 644 12.33 -3.31 -19.23
C VAL A 644 13.69 -2.65 -19.13
N ILE A 645 14.75 -3.44 -19.29
CA ILE A 645 16.13 -2.95 -19.31
C ILE A 645 16.61 -3.01 -20.76
N LEU A 646 16.94 -1.84 -21.32
CA LEU A 646 17.49 -1.69 -22.65
C LEU A 646 18.99 -1.38 -22.58
N LEU A 647 19.81 -2.30 -23.06
CA LEU A 647 21.25 -2.13 -23.23
C LEU A 647 21.52 -1.80 -24.70
N ASP A 648 21.75 -0.52 -24.99
CA ASP A 648 21.93 -0.03 -26.35
C ASP A 648 23.39 -0.18 -26.80
N GLU A 649 23.62 -0.64 -28.03
CA GLU A 649 24.95 -0.82 -28.64
C GLU A 649 25.90 -1.71 -27.83
N ILE A 650 25.42 -2.90 -27.45
CA ILE A 650 26.12 -3.85 -26.57
C ILE A 650 27.50 -4.28 -27.07
N GLU A 651 27.79 -4.14 -28.37
CA GLU A 651 29.12 -4.37 -28.93
C GLU A 651 30.20 -3.41 -28.41
N LYS A 652 29.83 -2.23 -27.92
CA LYS A 652 30.79 -1.24 -27.39
C LYS A 652 31.13 -1.45 -25.92
N ALA A 653 30.37 -2.28 -25.21
CA ALA A 653 30.52 -2.47 -23.78
C ALA A 653 31.87 -3.09 -23.39
N HIS A 654 32.39 -2.71 -22.22
CA HIS A 654 33.56 -3.36 -21.64
C HIS A 654 33.29 -4.86 -21.34
N PRO A 655 34.29 -5.76 -21.51
CA PRO A 655 34.11 -7.20 -21.28
C PRO A 655 33.55 -7.60 -19.91
N ASP A 656 33.88 -6.86 -18.85
CA ASP A 656 33.37 -7.09 -17.49
C ASP A 656 31.83 -7.01 -17.41
N ILE A 657 31.18 -6.29 -18.33
CA ILE A 657 29.71 -6.21 -18.41
C ILE A 657 29.11 -7.55 -18.81
N PHE A 658 29.75 -8.27 -19.74
CA PHE A 658 29.25 -9.60 -20.14
C PHE A 658 29.26 -10.58 -18.97
N ASN A 659 30.25 -10.49 -18.07
CA ASN A 659 30.29 -11.33 -16.86
C ASN A 659 29.10 -11.03 -15.93
N MET A 660 28.74 -9.75 -15.78
CA MET A 660 27.54 -9.37 -15.03
C MET A 660 26.26 -9.89 -15.69
N LEU A 661 26.16 -9.78 -17.02
CA LEU A 661 25.00 -10.26 -17.76
C LEU A 661 24.84 -11.77 -17.67
N LEU A 662 25.93 -12.54 -17.69
CA LEU A 662 25.89 -13.98 -17.44
C LEU A 662 25.25 -14.29 -16.08
N GLN A 663 25.65 -13.60 -15.02
CA GLN A 663 25.04 -13.79 -13.69
C GLN A 663 23.54 -13.47 -13.69
N ILE A 664 23.13 -12.40 -14.39
CA ILE A 664 21.72 -12.03 -14.55
C ILE A 664 20.94 -13.09 -15.35
N PHE A 665 21.51 -13.63 -16.42
CA PHE A 665 20.84 -14.63 -17.26
C PHE A 665 20.72 -16.01 -16.61
N GLU A 666 21.65 -16.37 -15.73
CA GLU A 666 21.69 -17.65 -15.04
C GLU A 666 20.82 -17.63 -13.77
N ASP A 667 21.14 -16.74 -12.83
CA ASP A 667 20.53 -16.76 -11.49
C ASP A 667 19.42 -15.72 -11.31
N GLY A 668 19.23 -14.84 -12.30
CA GLY A 668 18.28 -13.73 -12.23
C GLY A 668 18.60 -12.79 -11.07
N ARG A 669 19.85 -12.74 -10.63
CA ARG A 669 20.30 -12.00 -9.45
C ARG A 669 21.63 -11.33 -9.73
N LEU A 670 21.82 -10.12 -9.21
CA LEU A 670 23.09 -9.42 -9.24
C LEU A 670 23.41 -8.93 -7.83
N THR A 671 24.68 -9.07 -7.42
CA THR A 671 25.13 -8.59 -6.12
C THR A 671 25.84 -7.25 -6.29
N ASP A 672 25.38 -6.24 -5.57
CA ASP A 672 25.98 -4.90 -5.49
C ASP A 672 27.35 -4.96 -4.76
N SER A 673 28.19 -3.94 -4.89
CA SER A 673 29.46 -3.77 -4.18
C SER A 673 29.32 -3.78 -2.65
N GLN A 674 28.11 -3.52 -2.15
CA GLN A 674 27.75 -3.61 -0.72
C GLN A 674 27.33 -5.02 -0.28
N GLY A 675 27.31 -6.01 -1.18
CA GLY A 675 26.84 -7.37 -0.87
C GLY A 675 25.32 -7.54 -0.90
N ARG A 676 24.56 -6.50 -1.30
CA ARG A 676 23.11 -6.57 -1.45
C ARG A 676 22.74 -7.32 -2.73
N VAL A 677 21.80 -8.26 -2.65
CA VAL A 677 21.35 -9.05 -3.80
C VAL A 677 20.10 -8.42 -4.41
N VAL A 678 20.16 -8.06 -5.70
CA VAL A 678 19.05 -7.50 -6.48
C VAL A 678 18.48 -8.56 -7.41
N SER A 679 17.15 -8.69 -7.49
CA SER A 679 16.46 -9.69 -8.32
C SER A 679 16.03 -9.09 -9.66
N PHE A 680 16.39 -9.76 -10.75
CA PHE A 680 16.06 -9.44 -12.14
C PHE A 680 15.01 -10.41 -12.73
N ARG A 681 14.47 -11.32 -11.91
CA ARG A 681 13.53 -12.38 -12.34
C ARG A 681 12.28 -11.86 -13.04
N ASN A 682 11.83 -10.66 -12.64
CA ASN A 682 10.64 -9.98 -13.16
C ASN A 682 10.99 -8.84 -14.13
N SER A 683 12.23 -8.77 -14.60
CA SER A 683 12.68 -7.78 -15.57
C SER A 683 12.83 -8.41 -16.96
N LEU A 684 12.57 -7.63 -18.00
CA LEU A 684 12.81 -8.01 -19.39
C LEU A 684 14.12 -7.36 -19.85
N LEU A 685 15.09 -8.16 -20.31
CA LEU A 685 16.39 -7.65 -20.75
C LEU A 685 16.48 -7.67 -22.27
N ILE A 686 16.60 -6.49 -22.86
CA ILE A 686 16.74 -6.28 -24.30
C ILE A 686 18.10 -5.65 -24.57
N MET A 687 18.88 -6.29 -25.42
CA MET A 687 20.15 -5.77 -25.90
C MET A 687 20.00 -5.38 -27.36
N THR A 688 20.53 -4.23 -27.79
CA THR A 688 20.61 -3.88 -29.21
C THR A 688 22.05 -4.03 -29.69
N SER A 689 22.22 -4.49 -30.92
CA SER A 689 23.52 -4.54 -31.57
C SER A 689 23.43 -4.18 -33.05
N ASN A 690 24.42 -3.41 -33.53
CA ASN A 690 24.54 -3.07 -34.94
C ASN A 690 25.41 -4.06 -35.73
N VAL A 691 25.92 -5.10 -35.07
CA VAL A 691 26.56 -6.26 -35.71
C VAL A 691 25.55 -6.94 -36.63
N GLY A 692 25.98 -7.39 -37.82
CA GLY A 692 25.07 -7.93 -38.84
C GLY A 692 24.50 -6.89 -39.80
N SER A 693 24.65 -5.58 -39.55
CA SER A 693 24.05 -4.54 -40.39
C SER A 693 24.54 -4.57 -41.85
N SER A 694 25.81 -4.91 -42.08
CA SER A 694 26.38 -5.01 -43.43
C SER A 694 25.86 -6.23 -44.20
N ALA A 695 25.59 -7.34 -43.50
CA ALA A 695 24.99 -8.54 -44.07
C ALA A 695 23.51 -8.31 -44.39
N ILE A 696 22.77 -7.61 -43.53
CA ILE A 696 21.36 -7.26 -43.74
C ILE A 696 21.21 -6.28 -44.90
N ALA A 697 22.08 -5.28 -45.02
CA ALA A 697 22.06 -4.34 -46.14
C ALA A 697 22.33 -5.02 -47.49
N ARG A 698 23.26 -5.99 -47.53
CA ARG A 698 23.57 -6.79 -48.73
C ARG A 698 22.50 -7.83 -49.04
N GLY A 699 21.95 -8.50 -48.03
CA GLY A 699 20.88 -9.49 -48.19
C GLY A 699 19.54 -8.86 -48.61
N GLY A 700 19.23 -7.64 -48.16
CA GLY A 700 18.05 -6.89 -48.59
C GLY A 700 18.15 -6.26 -49.99
N SER A 701 19.31 -6.31 -50.64
CA SER A 701 19.54 -5.73 -51.97
C SER A 701 20.14 -6.72 -53.00
N GLY A 702 20.31 -7.99 -52.63
CA GLY A 702 21.00 -8.99 -53.42
C GLY A 702 20.09 -9.84 -54.32
N LYS A 703 19.52 -9.24 -55.38
CA LYS A 703 19.24 -9.97 -56.62
C LYS A 703 20.59 -10.37 -57.26
N ILE A 704 21.25 -11.39 -56.73
CA ILE A 704 22.38 -12.06 -57.40
C ILE A 704 22.04 -13.54 -57.50
N GLY A 705 21.30 -13.87 -58.56
CA GLY A 705 21.61 -15.04 -59.37
C GLY A 705 21.21 -16.42 -58.89
N PHE A 706 20.08 -16.64 -58.22
CA PHE A 706 19.27 -17.87 -58.35
C PHE A 706 17.82 -17.51 -58.02
N SER A 707 16.90 -17.77 -58.95
CA SER A 707 15.47 -17.51 -58.75
C SER A 707 14.91 -18.41 -57.65
N PHE A 708 14.66 -17.85 -56.48
CA PHE A 708 13.73 -18.39 -55.49
C PHE A 708 12.64 -17.35 -55.22
N ALA A 709 11.44 -17.86 -54.97
CA ALA A 709 10.18 -17.13 -54.97
C ALA A 709 10.16 -15.97 -53.95
N GLU A 710 9.40 -14.94 -54.30
CA GLU A 710 9.18 -13.74 -53.49
C GLU A 710 8.68 -14.07 -52.07
N GLY A 711 9.37 -13.54 -51.05
CA GLY A 711 8.80 -13.24 -49.74
C GLY A 711 8.36 -14.47 -48.94
N GLY A 712 9.33 -15.18 -48.35
CA GLY A 712 9.05 -16.28 -47.43
C GLY A 712 9.90 -16.26 -46.15
N ASP A 713 9.48 -17.05 -45.16
CA ASP A 713 10.25 -17.36 -43.93
C ASP A 713 11.67 -17.85 -44.24
N GLU A 714 11.89 -18.47 -45.40
CA GLU A 714 13.21 -18.94 -45.86
C GLU A 714 14.24 -17.79 -45.97
N ASP A 715 13.84 -16.61 -46.47
CA ASP A 715 14.72 -15.44 -46.54
C ASP A 715 15.14 -14.96 -45.16
N TYR A 716 14.21 -15.00 -44.19
CA TYR A 716 14.49 -14.64 -42.81
C TYR A 716 15.44 -15.64 -42.14
N THR A 717 15.23 -16.94 -42.36
CA THR A 717 16.12 -17.97 -41.80
C THR A 717 17.54 -17.85 -42.35
N ASN A 718 17.69 -17.56 -43.64
CA ASN A 718 18.99 -17.33 -44.28
C ASN A 718 19.67 -16.06 -43.74
N LEU A 719 18.93 -14.95 -43.63
CA LEU A 719 19.44 -13.71 -43.03
C LEU A 719 19.85 -13.91 -41.57
N LYS A 720 19.04 -14.63 -40.79
CA LYS A 720 19.34 -14.95 -39.40
C LYS A 720 20.61 -15.81 -39.28
N GLY A 721 20.80 -16.78 -40.18
CA GLY A 721 22.04 -17.57 -40.26
C GLY A 721 23.28 -16.70 -40.43
N LEU A 722 23.27 -15.80 -41.41
CA LEU A 722 24.39 -14.88 -41.68
C LEU A 722 24.70 -13.96 -40.49
N VAL A 723 23.66 -13.40 -39.86
CA VAL A 723 23.83 -12.54 -38.67
C VAL A 723 24.36 -13.35 -37.49
N MET A 724 23.90 -14.58 -37.29
CA MET A 724 24.38 -15.46 -36.21
C MET A 724 25.87 -15.80 -36.37
N ASP A 725 26.37 -15.96 -37.59
CA ASP A 725 27.78 -16.21 -37.82
C ASP A 725 28.66 -14.98 -37.52
N GLU A 726 28.20 -13.77 -37.88
CA GLU A 726 28.86 -12.53 -37.46
C GLU A 726 28.84 -12.36 -35.92
N LEU A 727 27.72 -12.69 -35.28
CA LEU A 727 27.60 -12.62 -33.81
C LEU A 727 28.52 -13.60 -33.10
N LYS A 728 28.69 -14.83 -33.60
CA LYS A 728 29.62 -15.82 -33.03
C LYS A 728 31.08 -15.41 -33.13
N ASN A 729 31.42 -14.60 -34.15
CA ASN A 729 32.77 -14.06 -34.29
C ASN A 729 33.05 -12.93 -33.30
N PHE A 730 32.01 -12.16 -32.94
CA PHE A 730 32.15 -11.00 -32.05
C PHE A 730 31.95 -11.36 -30.56
N PHE A 731 30.86 -12.08 -30.24
CA PHE A 731 30.49 -12.47 -28.89
C PHE A 731 30.97 -13.88 -28.55
N ARG A 732 31.29 -14.11 -27.28
CA ARG A 732 31.61 -15.45 -26.77
C ARG A 732 30.37 -16.36 -26.88
N PRO A 733 30.54 -17.65 -27.25
CA PRO A 733 29.42 -18.59 -27.30
C PRO A 733 28.66 -18.71 -25.98
N GLU A 734 29.36 -18.54 -24.86
CA GLU A 734 28.81 -18.52 -23.50
C GLU A 734 27.65 -17.52 -23.35
N LEU A 735 27.79 -16.31 -23.90
CA LEU A 735 26.77 -15.29 -23.84
C LEU A 735 25.57 -15.66 -24.73
N LEU A 736 25.84 -16.06 -25.98
CA LEU A 736 24.81 -16.36 -26.97
C LEU A 736 23.91 -17.53 -26.54
N ASN A 737 24.48 -18.54 -25.89
CA ASN A 737 23.73 -19.70 -25.39
C ASN A 737 22.82 -19.38 -24.20
N ARG A 738 22.98 -18.21 -23.56
CA ARG A 738 22.18 -17.75 -22.42
C ARG A 738 21.07 -16.77 -22.82
N ILE A 739 21.10 -16.28 -24.06
CA ILE A 739 20.05 -15.43 -24.63
C ILE A 739 18.91 -16.33 -25.09
N ASP A 740 17.68 -15.99 -24.73
CA ASP A 740 16.52 -16.82 -25.06
C ASP A 740 16.20 -16.75 -26.56
N GLU A 741 16.36 -15.57 -27.17
CA GLU A 741 16.09 -15.37 -28.59
C GLU A 741 16.90 -14.22 -29.22
N VAL A 742 17.48 -14.48 -30.39
CA VAL A 742 18.08 -13.44 -31.24
C VAL A 742 17.08 -13.04 -32.32
N VAL A 743 16.76 -11.75 -32.36
CA VAL A 743 15.77 -11.13 -33.25
C VAL A 743 16.49 -10.24 -34.25
N VAL A 744 16.29 -10.52 -35.53
CA VAL A 744 16.87 -9.74 -36.63
C VAL A 744 15.84 -8.76 -37.18
N PHE A 745 16.21 -7.48 -37.24
CA PHE A 745 15.41 -6.40 -37.80
C PHE A 745 15.78 -6.17 -39.26
N ARG A 746 14.76 -6.05 -40.11
CA ARG A 746 14.93 -5.83 -41.55
C ARG A 746 15.05 -4.33 -41.84
N SER A 747 15.70 -4.00 -42.96
CA SER A 747 15.71 -2.63 -43.47
C SER A 747 14.30 -2.20 -43.87
N LEU A 748 13.94 -0.95 -43.57
CA LEU A 748 12.61 -0.41 -43.85
C LEU A 748 12.39 -0.21 -45.36
N GLU A 749 11.21 -0.60 -45.84
CA GLU A 749 10.75 -0.34 -47.21
C GLU A 749 10.11 1.05 -47.36
N LYS A 750 10.06 1.59 -48.58
CA LYS A 750 9.45 2.91 -48.83
C LYS A 750 7.98 3.00 -48.38
N ALA A 751 7.22 1.91 -48.53
CA ALA A 751 5.82 1.85 -48.06
C ALA A 751 5.72 1.93 -46.53
N GLN A 752 6.64 1.26 -45.83
CA GLN A 752 6.72 1.27 -44.36
C GLN A 752 7.16 2.65 -43.85
N VAL A 753 8.10 3.30 -44.53
CA VAL A 753 8.54 4.68 -44.24
C VAL A 753 7.37 5.65 -44.34
N ARG A 754 6.54 5.55 -45.38
CA ARG A 754 5.34 6.38 -45.52
C ARG A 754 4.40 6.23 -44.33
N ALA A 755 4.10 5.00 -43.92
CA ALA A 755 3.26 4.75 -42.75
C ALA A 755 3.85 5.34 -41.45
N ILE A 756 5.19 5.34 -41.29
CA ILE A 756 5.85 6.01 -40.16
C ILE A 756 5.63 7.52 -40.20
N VAL A 757 5.76 8.15 -41.38
CA VAL A 757 5.50 9.59 -41.54
C VAL A 757 4.05 9.92 -41.21
N ASP A 758 3.10 9.10 -41.66
CA ASP A 758 1.67 9.28 -41.37
C ASP A 758 1.39 9.23 -39.85
N MET A 759 2.06 8.35 -39.10
CA MET A 759 1.96 8.31 -37.64
C MET A 759 2.53 9.57 -36.98
N MET A 760 3.71 10.03 -37.43
CA MET A 760 4.32 11.27 -36.89
C MET A 760 3.44 12.49 -37.17
N LEU A 761 2.81 12.53 -38.34
CA LEU A 761 1.83 13.56 -38.70
C LEU A 761 0.59 13.52 -37.81
N ALA A 762 0.10 12.33 -37.45
CA ALA A 762 -1.02 12.19 -36.53
C ALA A 762 -0.70 12.79 -35.14
N GLU A 763 0.52 12.58 -34.63
CA GLU A 763 0.97 13.22 -33.38
C GLU A 763 0.99 14.75 -33.49
N THR A 764 1.52 15.30 -34.58
CA THR A 764 1.55 16.75 -34.82
C THR A 764 0.13 17.32 -34.96
N LYS A 765 -0.77 16.61 -35.65
CA LYS A 765 -2.20 16.94 -35.75
C LYS A 765 -2.87 16.97 -34.38
N GLU A 766 -2.62 16.00 -33.51
CA GLU A 766 -3.19 15.97 -32.15
C GLU A 766 -2.71 17.17 -31.31
N ARG A 767 -1.42 17.53 -31.41
CA ARG A 767 -0.88 18.71 -30.70
C ARG A 767 -1.49 20.02 -31.18
N LEU A 768 -1.74 20.16 -32.49
CA LEU A 768 -2.40 21.34 -33.07
C LEU A 768 -3.91 21.37 -32.76
N ALA A 769 -4.57 20.21 -32.74
CA ALA A 769 -5.98 20.09 -32.38
C ALA A 769 -6.25 20.55 -30.94
N LYS A 770 -5.32 20.33 -30.00
CA LYS A 770 -5.40 20.88 -28.62
C LYS A 770 -5.37 22.41 -28.57
N ARG A 771 -4.89 23.06 -29.63
CA ARG A 771 -4.93 24.52 -29.82
C ARG A 771 -6.11 24.98 -30.70
N GLY A 772 -7.02 24.06 -31.04
CA GLY A 772 -8.18 24.35 -31.88
C GLY A 772 -7.87 24.44 -33.37
N ILE A 773 -6.70 24.01 -33.85
CA ILE A 773 -6.30 24.14 -35.26
C ILE A 773 -6.18 22.76 -35.89
N ASN A 774 -6.82 22.55 -37.04
CA ASN A 774 -6.68 21.32 -37.81
C ASN A 774 -5.52 21.44 -38.80
N LEU A 775 -4.80 20.34 -39.04
CA LEU A 775 -3.72 20.29 -40.03
C LEU A 775 -4.03 19.25 -41.10
N GLU A 776 -4.04 19.68 -42.35
CA GLU A 776 -4.10 18.84 -43.54
C GLU A 776 -2.79 18.96 -44.30
N VAL A 777 -2.25 17.84 -44.77
CA VAL A 777 -0.95 17.78 -45.45
C VAL A 777 -1.14 17.10 -46.79
N SER A 778 -0.66 17.71 -47.87
CA SER A 778 -0.77 17.16 -49.22
C SER A 778 0.11 15.92 -49.42
N GLU A 779 -0.28 15.02 -50.33
CA GLU A 779 0.54 13.84 -50.65
C GLU A 779 1.93 14.20 -51.19
N ALA A 780 2.06 15.36 -51.84
CA ALA A 780 3.33 15.85 -52.38
C ALA A 780 4.31 16.20 -51.26
N ALA A 781 3.83 16.86 -50.20
CA ALA A 781 4.62 17.16 -49.02
C ALA A 781 5.05 15.87 -48.26
N VAL A 782 4.15 14.88 -48.16
CA VAL A 782 4.50 13.57 -47.53
C VAL A 782 5.60 12.85 -48.32
N LYS A 783 5.54 12.88 -49.66
CA LYS A 783 6.59 12.29 -50.51
C LYS A 783 7.93 12.99 -50.32
N LEU A 784 7.95 14.33 -50.26
CA LEU A 784 9.17 15.11 -50.02
C LEU A 784 9.82 14.73 -48.69
N VAL A 785 9.03 14.59 -47.62
CA VAL A 785 9.52 14.16 -46.31
C VAL A 785 10.08 12.73 -46.36
N CYS A 786 9.43 11.82 -47.11
CA CYS A 786 9.93 10.45 -47.28
C CYS A 786 11.27 10.41 -48.03
N ASP A 787 11.44 11.23 -49.08
CA ASP A 787 12.65 11.24 -49.91
C ASP A 787 13.83 11.91 -49.18
N GLU A 788 13.61 13.00 -48.44
CA GLU A 788 14.69 13.65 -47.68
C GLU A 788 14.99 12.97 -46.33
N GLY A 789 13.98 12.34 -45.73
CA GLY A 789 14.09 11.76 -44.39
C GLY A 789 14.48 10.29 -44.36
N TYR A 790 14.49 9.59 -45.50
CA TYR A 790 14.89 8.18 -45.59
C TYR A 790 16.31 8.01 -46.13
N ASP A 791 17.16 7.37 -45.34
CA ASP A 791 18.47 6.90 -45.75
C ASP A 791 18.57 5.39 -45.51
N LYS A 792 19.09 4.62 -46.48
CA LYS A 792 19.34 3.18 -46.32
C LYS A 792 20.32 2.88 -45.19
N ALA A 793 21.27 3.78 -44.89
CA ALA A 793 22.27 3.58 -43.83
C ALA A 793 21.75 3.95 -42.43
N TYR A 794 20.95 5.01 -42.33
CA TYR A 794 20.48 5.58 -41.05
C TYR A 794 18.99 5.31 -40.75
N GLY A 795 18.29 4.62 -41.65
CA GLY A 795 16.88 4.25 -41.52
C GLY A 795 15.97 5.46 -41.38
N ALA A 796 15.02 5.36 -40.45
CA ALA A 796 14.03 6.40 -40.13
C ALA A 796 14.58 7.54 -39.24
N ARG A 797 15.86 7.50 -38.83
CA ARG A 797 16.43 8.47 -37.87
C ARG A 797 16.37 9.93 -38.37
N PRO A 798 16.59 10.24 -39.66
CA PRO A 798 16.45 11.60 -40.19
C PRO A 798 15.00 12.07 -40.37
N LEU A 799 14.01 11.16 -40.46
CA LEU A 799 12.60 11.52 -40.71
C LEU A 799 12.07 12.55 -39.71
N ARG A 800 12.40 12.42 -38.42
CA ARG A 800 11.93 13.39 -37.41
C ARG A 800 12.43 14.80 -37.70
N ARG A 801 13.68 14.95 -38.15
CA ARG A 801 14.22 16.26 -38.54
C ARG A 801 13.57 16.78 -39.82
N ALA A 802 13.30 15.90 -40.78
CA ALA A 802 12.61 16.27 -42.01
C ALA A 802 11.18 16.75 -41.73
N VAL A 803 10.44 16.06 -40.85
CA VAL A 803 9.11 16.50 -40.39
C VAL A 803 9.18 17.85 -39.67
N THR A 804 10.09 18.02 -38.71
CA THR A 804 10.24 19.31 -38.02
C THR A 804 10.55 20.44 -39.02
N ARG A 805 11.53 20.24 -39.91
CA ARG A 805 11.98 21.26 -40.87
C ARG A 805 10.93 21.59 -41.94
N ILE A 806 10.30 20.58 -42.54
CA ILE A 806 9.39 20.77 -43.68
C ILE A 806 8.00 21.16 -43.19
N ILE A 807 7.56 20.60 -42.06
CA ILE A 807 6.17 20.68 -41.60
C ILE A 807 6.05 21.57 -40.38
N GLU A 808 6.72 21.24 -39.28
CA GLU A 808 6.53 21.99 -38.01
C GLU A 808 7.02 23.43 -38.10
N ASP A 809 8.16 23.67 -38.73
CA ASP A 809 8.73 25.01 -38.91
C ASP A 809 7.82 25.85 -39.83
N ALA A 810 7.39 25.29 -40.97
CA ALA A 810 6.48 25.96 -41.90
C ALA A 810 5.11 26.29 -41.25
N VAL A 811 4.55 25.36 -40.47
CA VAL A 811 3.31 25.59 -39.72
C VAL A 811 3.55 26.66 -38.64
N SER A 812 4.65 26.59 -37.90
CA SER A 812 4.96 27.55 -36.84
C SER A 812 5.16 28.97 -37.36
N GLU A 813 5.88 29.14 -38.47
CA GLU A 813 6.05 30.43 -39.14
C GLU A 813 4.70 30.98 -39.62
N SER A 814 3.85 30.13 -40.21
CA SER A 814 2.52 30.54 -40.64
C SER A 814 1.63 30.97 -39.47
N LEU A 815 1.66 30.23 -38.34
CA LEU A 815 0.92 30.53 -37.12
C LEU A 815 1.34 31.84 -36.47
N LEU A 816 2.62 32.23 -36.63
CA LEU A 816 3.14 33.51 -36.15
C LEU A 816 2.83 34.66 -37.12
N ALA A 817 2.83 34.40 -38.42
CA ALA A 817 2.59 35.39 -39.46
C ALA A 817 1.10 35.71 -39.67
N SER A 818 0.19 34.77 -39.38
CA SER A 818 -1.25 34.89 -39.63
C SER A 818 -2.07 34.74 -38.35
N HIS A 819 -3.19 35.46 -38.24
CA HIS A 819 -4.14 35.31 -37.12
C HIS A 819 -5.05 34.10 -37.35
N TYR A 820 -4.60 32.91 -36.94
CA TYR A 820 -5.44 31.72 -36.88
C TYR A 820 -6.41 31.79 -35.70
N SER A 821 -7.66 31.39 -35.93
CA SER A 821 -8.73 31.28 -34.95
C SER A 821 -9.06 29.82 -34.63
N GLU A 822 -9.71 29.56 -33.48
CA GLU A 822 -10.15 28.21 -33.12
C GLU A 822 -11.15 27.68 -34.17
N GLY A 823 -10.81 26.56 -34.81
CA GLY A 823 -11.58 25.91 -35.87
C GLY A 823 -10.95 25.98 -37.26
N ASP A 824 -9.90 26.79 -37.44
CA ASP A 824 -9.21 26.93 -38.72
C ASP A 824 -8.44 25.68 -39.12
N THR A 825 -8.33 25.44 -40.43
CA THR A 825 -7.57 24.32 -41.00
C THR A 825 -6.35 24.87 -41.74
N ALA A 826 -5.15 24.53 -41.27
CA ALA A 826 -3.90 24.78 -41.97
C ALA A 826 -3.70 23.68 -43.02
N LEU A 827 -3.70 24.04 -44.29
CA LEU A 827 -3.37 23.14 -45.40
C LEU A 827 -1.90 23.36 -45.78
N LEU A 828 -1.07 22.34 -45.57
CA LEU A 828 0.34 22.37 -46.01
C LEU A 828 0.47 21.71 -47.38
N ASP A 829 0.95 22.47 -48.35
CA ASP A 829 1.23 22.01 -49.72
C ASP A 829 2.59 22.52 -50.21
N LEU A 830 3.03 22.09 -51.39
CA LEU A 830 4.26 22.56 -52.02
C LEU A 830 3.97 23.70 -53.02
N ASP A 831 4.79 24.74 -52.99
CA ASP A 831 4.76 25.78 -54.02
C ASP A 831 5.34 25.29 -55.37
N ALA A 832 5.23 26.11 -56.42
CA ALA A 832 5.77 25.79 -57.75
C ALA A 832 7.31 25.62 -57.77
N SER A 833 8.01 25.98 -56.69
CA SER A 833 9.45 25.87 -56.51
C SER A 833 9.85 24.63 -55.68
N GLY A 834 8.88 23.88 -55.15
CA GLY A 834 9.09 22.71 -54.29
C GLY A 834 9.27 23.01 -52.80
N ASN A 835 8.99 24.24 -52.34
CA ASN A 835 9.07 24.62 -50.93
C ASN A 835 7.72 24.40 -50.22
N PRO A 836 7.72 24.01 -48.93
CA PRO A 836 6.50 23.86 -48.15
C PRO A 836 5.87 25.24 -47.87
N VAL A 837 4.60 25.40 -48.24
CA VAL A 837 3.79 26.59 -47.97
C VAL A 837 2.50 26.17 -47.28
N VAL A 838 2.15 26.91 -46.23
CA VAL A 838 0.91 26.70 -45.48
C VAL A 838 -0.13 27.72 -45.89
N VAL A 839 -1.28 27.23 -46.35
CA VAL A 839 -2.43 28.04 -46.74
C VAL A 839 -3.50 27.89 -45.66
N GLN A 840 -3.99 29.01 -45.13
CA GLN A 840 -5.12 29.01 -44.21
C GLN A 840 -6.40 28.70 -44.98
N HIS A 841 -7.10 27.65 -44.57
CA HIS A 841 -8.43 27.30 -45.06
C HIS A 841 -9.44 27.54 -43.92
N SER A 842 -10.17 28.64 -43.98
CA SER A 842 -11.33 28.83 -43.13
C SER A 842 -12.44 27.90 -43.61
N LYS A 843 -13.15 27.24 -42.69
CA LYS A 843 -14.40 26.56 -43.08
C LYS A 843 -15.40 27.63 -43.55
N PRO A 844 -16.15 27.39 -44.64
CA PRO A 844 -17.34 28.17 -44.90
C PRO A 844 -18.32 27.94 -43.74
N ASP A 845 -18.94 29.02 -43.27
CA ASP A 845 -20.05 28.95 -42.32
C ASP A 845 -21.07 27.92 -42.78
N ARG A 846 -21.63 27.19 -41.82
CA ARG A 846 -22.78 26.29 -41.98
C ARG A 846 -23.76 26.82 -43.04
N CYS A 847 -23.90 26.11 -44.15
CA CYS A 847 -25.15 26.12 -44.91
C CYS A 847 -25.99 24.93 -44.45
N ASP A 848 -27.04 25.24 -43.69
CA ASP A 848 -28.20 24.37 -43.59
C ASP A 848 -28.70 24.06 -45.01
N HIS A 849 -28.94 22.77 -45.27
CA HIS A 849 -29.66 22.21 -46.43
C HIS A 849 -28.88 22.06 -47.75
N GLY A 850 -28.00 21.06 -47.80
CA GLY A 850 -28.11 19.98 -48.80
C GLY A 850 -28.04 20.30 -50.30
N LEU A 851 -27.29 21.31 -50.76
CA LEU A 851 -27.00 21.50 -52.20
C LEU A 851 -25.55 21.97 -52.41
N CYS A 852 -24.72 21.08 -52.98
CA CYS A 852 -23.40 21.43 -53.50
C CYS A 852 -23.52 22.35 -54.72
N VAL A 853 -22.66 23.38 -54.80
CA VAL A 853 -22.29 24.01 -56.07
C VAL A 853 -20.77 24.08 -56.18
N GLN A 854 -20.30 23.65 -57.34
CA GLN A 854 -18.92 23.47 -57.76
C GLN A 854 -18.29 24.79 -58.28
N VAL A 855 -16.96 24.89 -58.10
CA VAL A 855 -15.97 25.64 -58.92
C VAL A 855 -15.94 27.17 -58.80
N ARG A 856 -14.78 27.70 -58.36
CA ARG A 856 -14.17 28.91 -58.93
C ARG A 856 -12.65 28.74 -59.09
N ALA A 857 -12.20 29.08 -60.31
CA ALA A 857 -10.85 28.99 -60.87
C ALA A 857 -9.87 30.03 -60.26
N PRO A 858 -8.54 29.92 -60.50
CA PRO A 858 -7.55 30.76 -59.84
C PRO A 858 -7.47 32.15 -60.50
N VAL A 859 -7.40 33.20 -59.69
CA VAL A 859 -7.14 34.56 -60.15
C VAL A 859 -5.63 34.81 -60.11
N SER A 860 -5.03 34.91 -61.29
CA SER A 860 -3.68 35.43 -61.49
C SER A 860 -3.63 36.93 -61.20
N VAL A 861 -2.70 37.37 -60.37
CA VAL A 861 -2.32 38.79 -60.28
C VAL A 861 -0.91 38.93 -60.84
N ALA A 862 -0.82 39.52 -62.04
CA ALA A 862 0.42 39.96 -62.66
C ALA A 862 0.87 41.27 -62.01
N SER A 863 2.12 41.32 -61.56
CA SER A 863 2.80 42.54 -61.12
C SER A 863 3.46 43.24 -62.31
N SER A 864 3.05 44.48 -62.57
CA SER A 864 3.86 45.52 -63.22
C SER A 864 4.95 46.03 -62.29
#